data_AF-A0A7E6EZQ5-F1
#
_entry.id   AF-A0A7E6EZQ5-F1
#
_cell.length_a   1.000
_cell.length_b   1.000
_cell.length_c   1.000
_cell.angle_alpha   90.00
_cell.angle_beta   90.00
_cell.angle_gamma   90.00
#
_symmetry.space_group_name_H-M   'P 1'
#
loop_
_entity.id
_entity.type
_entity.pdbx_description
1 polymer ?
#
loop_
_entity_poly.entity_id
_entity_poly.type
_entity_poly.pdbx_seq_one_letter_code
_entity_poly.pdbx_strand_id
1 'polypeptide(L)'
;MAAAKKDHGDQRDNMEQKPDQVPFSMAQRNIRNCVYPTKGVHHHNLPSNAATNMPTRKSCLHFWQSFYHISTRVLCILLIVAQTLYMDYLVVQYKENNIWWCLLVPDFLAIFLFATYFIRNYHYFIFTKEVRTKPVPGMKSNKTKLKLFPWGPFAWFIYSSVTALKIILIFTSVPQFKSKWQKNTLTSMSTSQAAVGFTSLIFFFMIMSNVHKSTSRKMKNFIHEVGATVPIDLLDTMDLMELLYEEEKANHLHVNIIRLVLGIVVINLTLPILPCVVIHRGRTHTSNMFRRLVFTQKVIQIVLINLLFISVRLVLWGLFNEKFSIFILKNILMIGILLSDIFSVYKEVHEEAKHEDKVKKYEDVIKEMIPGDVKEEIEMDDLVEAVAAVIEKDLDMDQPKENSKKKWLYRCECLHHYFSRIFCLVLLIGQNHYIDYLLVYYQKISFWWIIFVPDWFVIILFIVYYVQTYSQFVTNIDIRKHWPGDSASNEDKTRKTNHLPWGPIAWFVYGSVTAAKVIVAFHSKSYMMEWERNTIRGPSGFQLAVGLAALIYFLMLISNIHQTVDRKMKNFIHEVGATVPIDILDTMDLMELLYEVEDRRVIHEGIIKLILTIVVVNLIVPTFPCAIVYRGRTHGSSMFKRLVFAQKIVQIIMVNLLFVCVRAVLCALYGKKFSAFIIKNILVIVILLSDIFSVYKESREEKKGKKYGENGRDSGLAAVIKRTQEVIGVKRDSMEKNLCKPKQKTSSV
;
A
#
# COMPACT_ATOMS: atom_id res chain seq x y z
N MET A 1 -31.02 6.58 56.79
CA MET A 1 -31.80 7.44 57.73
C MET A 1 -31.71 8.86 57.15
N ALA A 2 -32.77 9.38 56.54
CA ALA A 2 -33.90 10.08 57.17
C ALA A 2 -33.53 11.51 57.63
N ALA A 3 -34.32 12.56 57.45
CA ALA A 3 -35.49 12.76 56.58
C ALA A 3 -35.87 14.27 56.57
N ALA A 4 -36.20 14.82 55.38
CA ALA A 4 -37.32 15.76 55.14
C ALA A 4 -37.33 17.15 55.87
N LYS A 5 -38.17 18.15 55.56
CA LYS A 5 -39.40 18.24 54.72
C LYS A 5 -39.82 19.71 54.47
N LYS A 6 -40.79 19.93 53.54
CA LYS A 6 -41.76 21.05 53.42
C LYS A 6 -41.26 22.39 52.83
N ASP A 7 -42.05 23.21 52.10
CA ASP A 7 -43.47 23.23 51.64
C ASP A 7 -43.63 24.34 50.54
N HIS A 8 -44.71 24.60 49.77
CA HIS A 8 -45.92 23.88 49.27
C HIS A 8 -46.51 24.72 48.07
N GLY A 9 -47.66 24.32 47.47
CA GLY A 9 -48.49 25.16 46.56
C GLY A 9 -48.31 24.90 45.05
N ASP A 10 -49.08 24.08 44.31
CA ASP A 10 -50.41 23.42 44.44
C ASP A 10 -51.58 24.10 43.69
N GLN A 11 -52.46 23.25 43.14
CA GLN A 11 -53.71 23.43 42.35
C GLN A 11 -53.59 23.22 40.82
N ARG A 12 -54.04 22.08 40.25
CA ARG A 12 -55.42 21.54 40.00
C ARG A 12 -56.06 22.11 38.73
N ASP A 13 -56.86 21.40 37.91
CA ASP A 13 -57.30 19.99 37.92
C ASP A 13 -57.68 19.51 36.49
N ASN A 14 -57.78 18.19 36.35
CA ASN A 14 -58.27 17.35 35.24
C ASN A 14 -59.27 17.94 34.20
N MET A 15 -59.17 17.47 32.94
CA MET A 15 -60.24 16.63 32.36
C MET A 15 -59.81 15.82 31.12
N GLU A 16 -60.57 14.76 30.87
CA GLU A 16 -60.34 13.66 29.95
C GLU A 16 -61.26 13.80 28.72
N GLN A 17 -60.76 13.66 27.48
CA GLN A 17 -61.53 13.12 26.34
C GLN A 17 -60.74 12.88 25.04
N LYS A 18 -61.20 11.86 24.32
CA LYS A 18 -60.96 11.44 22.92
C LYS A 18 -62.37 11.09 22.37
N PRO A 19 -62.60 10.84 21.06
CA PRO A 19 -61.71 10.89 19.89
C PRO A 19 -62.32 11.64 18.66
N ASP A 20 -61.61 11.57 17.51
CA ASP A 20 -62.09 11.48 16.09
C ASP A 20 -61.09 12.17 15.13
N GLN A 21 -60.58 11.54 14.06
CA GLN A 21 -61.19 11.25 12.73
C GLN A 21 -61.55 12.54 11.96
N VAL A 22 -61.22 12.78 10.67
CA VAL A 22 -60.75 11.93 9.54
C VAL A 22 -59.60 12.64 8.72
N PRO A 23 -59.35 12.52 7.37
CA PRO A 23 -57.96 12.40 6.88
C PRO A 23 -57.51 13.50 5.89
N PHE A 24 -56.26 13.43 5.40
CA PHE A 24 -55.97 13.84 4.02
C PHE A 24 -54.96 12.92 3.31
N SER A 25 -55.10 12.83 1.99
CA SER A 25 -54.55 11.76 1.15
C SER A 25 -53.68 12.29 0.00
N MET A 26 -53.12 11.37 -0.78
CA MET A 26 -52.20 11.55 -1.93
C MET A 26 -50.73 11.80 -1.54
N ALA A 27 -49.72 11.14 -2.13
CA ALA A 27 -49.73 10.23 -3.26
C ALA A 27 -48.79 9.01 -3.08
N GLN A 28 -49.35 7.80 -3.18
CA GLN A 28 -48.61 6.59 -3.54
C GLN A 28 -49.20 6.02 -4.85
N ARG A 29 -48.45 6.11 -5.95
CA ARG A 29 -48.71 5.36 -7.19
C ARG A 29 -47.39 4.81 -7.74
N ASN A 30 -47.49 3.72 -8.49
CA ASN A 30 -46.42 3.05 -9.25
C ASN A 30 -45.46 2.11 -8.48
N ILE A 31 -46.00 1.18 -7.65
CA ILE A 31 -45.43 -0.18 -7.54
C ILE A 31 -46.54 -1.24 -7.53
N ARG A 32 -46.95 -1.69 -8.72
CA ARG A 32 -47.48 -3.04 -8.98
C ARG A 32 -47.67 -3.26 -10.48
N ASN A 33 -46.94 -4.22 -11.06
CA ASN A 33 -47.35 -5.05 -12.21
C ASN A 33 -46.21 -6.03 -12.57
N CYS A 34 -46.15 -7.17 -11.86
CA CYS A 34 -45.50 -8.39 -12.32
C CYS A 34 -46.44 -9.55 -11.99
N VAL A 35 -47.37 -9.83 -12.91
CA VAL A 35 -48.23 -11.02 -12.86
C VAL A 35 -47.42 -12.20 -13.41
N TYR A 36 -47.26 -13.26 -12.62
CA TYR A 36 -46.78 -14.55 -13.10
C TYR A 36 -47.98 -15.48 -13.33
N PRO A 37 -48.09 -16.20 -14.45
CA PRO A 37 -49.16 -17.16 -14.68
C PRO A 37 -48.92 -18.46 -13.91
N THR A 38 -49.96 -18.95 -13.25
CA THR A 38 -49.97 -20.21 -12.50
C THR A 38 -50.47 -21.39 -13.35
N LYS A 39 -49.64 -22.43 -13.45
CA LYS A 39 -50.03 -23.84 -13.62
C LYS A 39 -49.01 -24.68 -12.84
N GLY A 40 -49.37 -25.70 -12.06
CA GLY A 40 -50.69 -26.30 -11.84
C GLY A 40 -50.61 -27.83 -11.87
N VAL A 41 -49.84 -28.45 -10.98
CA VAL A 41 -49.83 -29.90 -10.74
C VAL A 41 -49.66 -30.16 -9.24
N HIS A 42 -50.55 -30.96 -8.65
CA HIS A 42 -50.48 -31.39 -7.25
C HIS A 42 -49.47 -32.53 -7.08
N HIS A 43 -48.69 -32.48 -5.99
CA HIS A 43 -48.37 -33.69 -5.21
C HIS A 43 -48.20 -33.30 -3.74
N HIS A 44 -48.97 -33.95 -2.86
CA HIS A 44 -48.69 -33.95 -1.42
C HIS A 44 -47.41 -34.73 -1.13
N ASN A 45 -46.55 -34.23 -0.23
CA ASN A 45 -45.96 -35.04 0.84
C ASN A 45 -45.17 -34.20 1.86
N LEU A 46 -45.50 -34.43 3.14
CA LEU A 46 -44.70 -34.33 4.38
C LEU A 46 -43.97 -33.01 4.75
N PRO A 47 -44.19 -32.47 5.97
CA PRO A 47 -43.41 -31.35 6.49
C PRO A 47 -42.05 -31.85 7.01
N SER A 48 -40.97 -31.51 6.31
CA SER A 48 -39.61 -31.77 6.81
C SER A 48 -38.86 -30.46 7.07
N ASN A 49 -38.42 -30.33 8.33
CA ASN A 49 -37.41 -29.40 8.82
C ASN A 49 -37.68 -27.90 8.65
N ALA A 50 -38.06 -27.28 9.78
CA ALA A 50 -37.86 -25.85 10.03
C ALA A 50 -36.36 -25.51 10.08
N ALA A 51 -35.72 -25.46 8.91
CA ALA A 51 -34.38 -24.92 8.76
C ALA A 51 -34.43 -23.42 9.08
N THR A 52 -33.92 -23.06 10.26
CA THR A 52 -33.86 -21.67 10.71
C THR A 52 -33.14 -20.82 9.65
N ASN A 53 -33.79 -19.72 9.25
CA ASN A 53 -33.31 -18.80 8.21
C ASN A 53 -32.07 -18.01 8.68
N MET A 54 -30.94 -18.69 8.86
CA MET A 54 -29.66 -18.01 9.04
C MET A 54 -29.39 -17.14 7.81
N PRO A 55 -29.09 -15.84 7.98
CA PRO A 55 -28.85 -14.94 6.86
C PRO A 55 -27.72 -15.50 6.00
N THR A 56 -28.06 -15.84 4.74
CA THR A 56 -27.15 -16.65 3.90
C THR A 56 -25.76 -16.03 3.86
N ARG A 57 -24.72 -16.88 3.86
CA ARG A 57 -23.30 -16.50 4.03
C ARG A 57 -22.77 -15.47 3.01
N LYS A 58 -23.56 -15.11 1.99
CA LYS A 58 -23.36 -14.01 1.03
C LYS A 58 -23.75 -12.65 1.62
N SER A 59 -24.90 -12.54 2.29
CA SER A 59 -25.42 -11.28 2.87
C SER A 59 -24.43 -10.67 3.86
N CYS A 60 -23.87 -11.49 4.76
CA CYS A 60 -22.84 -11.08 5.71
C CYS A 60 -21.60 -10.44 5.04
N LEU A 61 -21.10 -11.00 3.92
CA LEU A 61 -19.93 -10.42 3.23
C LEU A 61 -20.26 -9.09 2.54
N HIS A 62 -21.47 -8.95 1.99
CA HIS A 62 -21.92 -7.70 1.40
C HIS A 62 -22.16 -6.62 2.47
N PHE A 63 -22.74 -6.99 3.61
CA PHE A 63 -22.88 -6.11 4.77
C PHE A 63 -21.52 -5.59 5.24
N TRP A 64 -20.54 -6.46 5.52
CA TRP A 64 -19.19 -6.07 5.93
C TRP A 64 -18.49 -5.16 4.91
N GLN A 65 -18.62 -5.42 3.61
CA GLN A 65 -18.02 -4.55 2.60
C GLN A 65 -18.71 -3.16 2.56
N SER A 66 -20.03 -3.10 2.67
CA SER A 66 -20.76 -1.82 2.73
C SER A 66 -20.42 -1.04 4.00
N PHE A 67 -20.38 -1.71 5.15
CA PHE A 67 -20.01 -1.14 6.45
C PHE A 67 -18.59 -0.55 6.40
N TYR A 68 -17.60 -1.28 5.89
CA TYR A 68 -16.23 -0.78 5.71
C TYR A 68 -16.22 0.51 4.86
N HIS A 69 -16.85 0.52 3.68
CA HIS A 69 -16.85 1.70 2.80
C HIS A 69 -17.58 2.90 3.40
N ILE A 70 -18.67 2.68 4.14
CA ILE A 70 -19.41 3.75 4.82
C ILE A 70 -18.58 4.29 6.00
N SER A 71 -18.08 3.41 6.86
CA SER A 71 -17.23 3.76 8.01
C SER A 71 -15.99 4.56 7.59
N THR A 72 -15.26 4.12 6.55
CA THR A 72 -14.11 4.86 6.00
C THR A 72 -14.45 6.30 5.60
N ARG A 73 -15.61 6.52 4.97
CA ARG A 73 -16.04 7.85 4.50
C ARG A 73 -16.52 8.74 5.63
N VAL A 74 -17.29 8.18 6.57
CA VAL A 74 -17.75 8.89 7.78
C VAL A 74 -16.55 9.29 8.63
N LEU A 75 -15.61 8.38 8.88
CA LEU A 75 -14.39 8.66 9.64
C LEU A 75 -13.53 9.74 8.96
N CYS A 76 -13.43 9.73 7.63
CA CYS A 76 -12.74 10.79 6.87
C CYS A 76 -13.38 12.17 7.09
N ILE A 77 -14.71 12.28 7.03
CA ILE A 77 -15.41 13.55 7.31
C ILE A 77 -15.23 13.98 8.76
N LEU A 78 -15.37 13.05 9.72
CA LEU A 78 -15.18 13.35 11.15
C LEU A 78 -13.76 13.85 11.45
N LEU A 79 -12.73 13.28 10.82
CA LEU A 79 -11.35 13.75 10.96
C LEU A 79 -11.15 15.14 10.35
N ILE A 80 -11.75 15.44 9.20
CA ILE A 80 -11.72 16.80 8.63
C ILE A 80 -12.36 17.79 9.60
N VAL A 81 -13.56 17.50 10.11
CA VAL A 81 -14.27 18.36 11.08
C VAL A 81 -13.45 18.56 12.36
N ALA A 82 -12.91 17.49 12.95
CA ALA A 82 -12.10 17.57 14.15
C ALA A 82 -10.82 18.40 13.93
N GLN A 83 -10.14 18.19 12.80
CA GLN A 83 -8.93 18.93 12.44
C GLN A 83 -9.23 20.42 12.18
N THR A 84 -10.27 20.74 11.40
CA THR A 84 -10.58 22.12 11.01
C THR A 84 -11.00 22.94 12.23
N LEU A 85 -11.88 22.40 13.08
CA LEU A 85 -12.29 23.02 14.34
C LEU A 85 -11.12 23.25 15.29
N TYR A 86 -10.18 22.29 15.40
CA TYR A 86 -9.00 22.46 16.24
C TYR A 86 -8.04 23.53 15.70
N MET A 87 -7.79 23.54 14.40
CA MET A 87 -6.93 24.54 13.77
C MET A 87 -7.55 25.95 13.81
N ASP A 88 -8.88 26.06 13.71
CA ASP A 88 -9.61 27.31 13.94
C ASP A 88 -9.48 27.77 15.38
N TYR A 89 -9.71 26.87 16.35
CA TYR A 89 -9.53 27.17 17.77
C TYR A 89 -8.15 27.76 18.06
N LEU A 90 -7.08 27.18 17.50
CA LEU A 90 -5.74 27.77 17.59
C LEU A 90 -5.69 29.18 16.97
N VAL A 91 -6.12 29.36 15.70
CA VAL A 91 -6.00 30.66 15.05
C VAL A 91 -6.81 31.74 15.77
N VAL A 92 -8.00 31.43 16.31
CA VAL A 92 -8.83 32.35 17.08
C VAL A 92 -8.20 32.69 18.44
N GLN A 93 -7.68 31.69 19.17
CA GLN A 93 -7.10 31.92 20.50
C GLN A 93 -5.85 32.81 20.45
N TYR A 94 -5.07 32.75 19.36
CA TYR A 94 -3.79 33.45 19.23
C TYR A 94 -3.82 34.69 18.34
N LYS A 95 -4.92 34.96 17.62
CA LYS A 95 -5.06 36.14 16.77
C LYS A 95 -6.31 36.93 17.19
N GLU A 96 -6.09 38.05 17.90
CA GLU A 96 -7.14 38.93 18.47
C GLU A 96 -8.02 39.66 17.41
N ASN A 97 -8.00 39.23 16.14
CA ASN A 97 -8.77 39.82 15.04
C ASN A 97 -10.03 39.02 14.74
N ASN A 98 -11.12 39.72 14.41
CA ASN A 98 -12.44 39.19 13.98
C ASN A 98 -12.46 38.39 12.65
N ILE A 99 -11.32 37.86 12.18
CA ILE A 99 -11.16 37.19 10.88
C ILE A 99 -11.65 35.72 10.92
N TRP A 100 -12.06 35.21 12.09
CA TRP A 100 -12.49 33.82 12.29
C TRP A 100 -13.54 33.31 11.31
N TRP A 101 -14.55 34.13 10.98
CA TRP A 101 -15.55 33.81 9.95
C TRP A 101 -14.94 33.51 8.56
N CYS A 102 -13.84 34.18 8.20
CA CYS A 102 -13.16 33.99 6.91
C CYS A 102 -12.40 32.65 6.81
N LEU A 103 -12.14 31.98 7.94
CA LEU A 103 -11.47 30.67 8.00
C LEU A 103 -12.48 29.52 8.03
N LEU A 104 -13.64 29.76 8.66
CA LEU A 104 -14.73 28.80 8.78
C LEU A 104 -15.46 28.55 7.44
N VAL A 105 -15.70 29.59 6.62
CA VAL A 105 -16.30 29.45 5.28
C VAL A 105 -15.55 28.45 4.37
N PRO A 106 -14.22 28.53 4.19
CA PRO A 106 -13.50 27.57 3.37
C PRO A 106 -13.47 26.14 3.94
N ASP A 107 -13.61 25.94 5.26
CA ASP A 107 -13.76 24.59 5.83
C ASP A 107 -15.12 23.97 5.48
N PHE A 108 -16.21 24.75 5.59
CA PHE A 108 -17.53 24.30 5.15
C PHE A 108 -17.52 23.93 3.67
N LEU A 109 -16.81 24.70 2.83
CA LEU A 109 -16.58 24.35 1.43
C LEU A 109 -15.79 23.03 1.29
N ALA A 110 -14.70 22.84 2.02
CA ALA A 110 -13.92 21.60 1.99
C ALA A 110 -14.78 20.38 2.40
N ILE A 111 -15.49 20.45 3.52
CA ILE A 111 -16.39 19.40 4.02
C ILE A 111 -17.48 19.09 2.98
N PHE A 112 -18.10 20.12 2.40
CA PHE A 112 -19.12 19.96 1.35
C PHE A 112 -18.57 19.28 0.09
N LEU A 113 -17.36 19.64 -0.34
CA LEU A 113 -16.70 19.02 -1.49
C LEU A 113 -16.36 17.54 -1.23
N PHE A 114 -15.88 17.20 -0.03
CA PHE A 114 -15.63 15.81 0.37
C PHE A 114 -16.92 14.99 0.45
N ALA A 115 -17.98 15.52 1.06
CA ALA A 115 -19.29 14.88 1.11
C ALA A 115 -19.85 14.65 -0.31
N THR A 116 -19.81 15.67 -1.17
CA THR A 116 -20.23 15.58 -2.57
C THR A 116 -19.42 14.54 -3.33
N TYR A 117 -18.09 14.52 -3.17
CA TYR A 117 -17.21 13.52 -3.75
C TYR A 117 -17.57 12.09 -3.32
N PHE A 118 -17.79 11.85 -2.02
CA PHE A 118 -18.17 10.52 -1.52
C PHE A 118 -19.55 10.06 -2.00
N ILE A 119 -20.54 10.96 -2.03
CA ILE A 119 -21.88 10.69 -2.57
C ILE A 119 -21.78 10.34 -4.06
N ARG A 120 -21.06 11.14 -4.86
CA ARG A 120 -20.88 10.89 -6.31
C ARG A 120 -20.11 9.58 -6.58
N ASN A 121 -19.07 9.29 -5.81
CA ASN A 121 -18.32 8.02 -5.90
C ASN A 121 -19.21 6.81 -5.52
N TYR A 122 -20.10 6.96 -4.54
CA TYR A 122 -21.09 5.93 -4.18
C TYR A 122 -22.12 5.69 -5.29
N HIS A 123 -22.72 6.75 -5.85
CA HIS A 123 -23.68 6.62 -6.96
C HIS A 123 -23.03 5.99 -8.20
N TYR A 124 -21.80 6.41 -8.54
CA TYR A 124 -21.03 5.80 -9.62
C TYR A 124 -20.81 4.29 -9.39
N PHE A 125 -20.53 3.87 -8.16
CA PHE A 125 -20.39 2.46 -7.80
C PHE A 125 -21.71 1.68 -7.91
N ILE A 126 -22.84 2.24 -7.46
CA ILE A 126 -24.17 1.59 -7.62
C ILE A 126 -24.50 1.42 -9.11
N PHE A 127 -24.38 2.49 -9.88
CA PHE A 127 -24.70 2.50 -11.31
C PHE A 127 -23.84 1.48 -12.09
N THR A 128 -22.52 1.47 -11.87
CA THR A 128 -21.61 0.51 -12.53
C THR A 128 -21.83 -0.95 -12.09
N LYS A 129 -22.40 -1.19 -10.91
CA LYS A 129 -22.82 -2.53 -10.48
C LYS A 129 -24.07 -2.98 -11.22
N GLU A 130 -25.07 -2.11 -11.35
CA GLU A 130 -26.37 -2.43 -11.95
C GLU A 130 -26.26 -2.74 -13.45
N VAL A 131 -25.59 -1.88 -14.22
CA VAL A 131 -25.30 -2.08 -15.66
C VAL A 131 -24.59 -3.41 -15.91
N ARG A 132 -23.69 -3.83 -15.02
CA ARG A 132 -22.95 -5.09 -15.16
C ARG A 132 -23.79 -6.33 -14.85
N THR A 133 -24.85 -6.21 -14.06
CA THR A 133 -25.75 -7.33 -13.72
C THR A 133 -26.89 -7.52 -14.70
N LYS A 134 -27.20 -6.50 -15.51
CA LYS A 134 -28.25 -6.53 -16.52
C LYS A 134 -27.74 -5.82 -17.80
N PRO A 135 -26.94 -6.48 -18.63
CA PRO A 135 -26.60 -5.95 -19.95
C PRO A 135 -27.90 -5.83 -20.76
N VAL A 136 -28.35 -4.60 -21.00
CA VAL A 136 -29.56 -4.34 -21.79
C VAL A 136 -29.24 -4.59 -23.27
N PRO A 137 -29.85 -5.58 -23.94
CA PRO A 137 -29.61 -5.83 -25.35
C PRO A 137 -29.97 -4.60 -26.19
N GLY A 138 -29.17 -4.28 -27.20
CA GLY A 138 -29.41 -3.14 -28.09
C GLY A 138 -28.96 -1.78 -27.56
N MET A 139 -28.54 -1.65 -26.29
CA MET A 139 -27.89 -0.43 -25.81
C MET A 139 -26.45 -0.37 -26.37
N LYS A 140 -26.33 0.06 -27.64
CA LYS A 140 -25.04 0.27 -28.32
C LYS A 140 -24.10 1.00 -27.38
N SER A 141 -22.87 0.50 -27.26
CA SER A 141 -21.82 1.01 -26.36
C SER A 141 -21.24 2.34 -26.85
N ASN A 142 -22.12 3.31 -27.09
CA ASN A 142 -21.84 4.70 -26.86
C ASN A 142 -21.47 4.83 -25.39
N LYS A 143 -20.17 4.60 -25.14
CA LYS A 143 -19.41 5.04 -23.99
C LYS A 143 -19.64 6.54 -23.89
N THR A 144 -20.77 6.94 -23.32
CA THR A 144 -20.99 8.30 -22.87
C THR A 144 -19.88 8.54 -21.89
N LYS A 145 -18.85 9.25 -22.39
CA LYS A 145 -17.76 9.83 -21.64
C LYS A 145 -18.44 10.87 -20.76
N LEU A 146 -19.14 10.40 -19.72
CA LEU A 146 -19.74 11.23 -18.70
C LEU A 146 -18.54 11.97 -18.13
N LYS A 147 -18.38 13.24 -18.53
CA LYS A 147 -17.26 14.10 -18.17
C LYS A 147 -17.42 14.43 -16.70
N LEU A 148 -17.20 13.41 -15.86
CA LEU A 148 -17.36 13.50 -14.43
C LEU A 148 -16.36 14.53 -13.97
N PHE A 149 -16.84 15.60 -13.33
CA PHE A 149 -15.97 16.63 -12.79
C PHE A 149 -14.94 15.98 -11.83
N PRO A 150 -13.67 16.44 -11.78
CA PRO A 150 -12.63 15.85 -10.96
C PRO A 150 -12.79 16.20 -9.47
N TRP A 151 -13.92 15.79 -8.88
CA TRP A 151 -14.32 16.07 -7.50
C TRP A 151 -13.24 15.67 -6.47
N GLY A 152 -12.56 14.54 -6.65
CA GLY A 152 -11.50 14.08 -5.75
C GLY A 152 -10.28 15.03 -5.72
N PRO A 153 -9.60 15.25 -6.87
CA PRO A 153 -8.53 16.26 -6.98
C PRO A 153 -8.93 17.64 -6.48
N PHE A 154 -10.15 18.09 -6.81
CA PHE A 154 -10.62 19.43 -6.43
C PHE A 154 -10.88 19.55 -4.93
N ALA A 155 -11.55 18.56 -4.32
CA ALA A 155 -11.76 18.50 -2.87
C ALA A 155 -10.42 18.49 -2.11
N TRP A 156 -9.45 17.68 -2.55
CA TRP A 156 -8.11 17.67 -1.96
C TRP A 156 -7.40 19.02 -2.11
N PHE A 157 -7.44 19.64 -3.29
CA PHE A 157 -6.79 20.93 -3.54
C PHE A 157 -7.31 22.03 -2.61
N ILE A 158 -8.63 22.16 -2.48
CA ILE A 158 -9.23 23.15 -1.58
C ILE A 158 -8.85 22.86 -0.13
N TYR A 159 -9.06 21.64 0.35
CA TYR A 159 -8.71 21.23 1.71
C TYR A 159 -7.22 21.48 2.04
N SER A 160 -6.30 20.98 1.20
CA SER A 160 -4.86 21.16 1.42
C SER A 160 -4.42 22.62 1.37
N SER A 161 -5.00 23.45 0.50
CA SER A 161 -4.73 24.89 0.44
C SER A 161 -5.19 25.62 1.71
N VAL A 162 -6.36 25.25 2.25
CA VAL A 162 -6.91 25.84 3.47
C VAL A 162 -6.11 25.42 4.71
N THR A 163 -5.76 24.14 4.81
CA THR A 163 -4.88 23.62 5.87
C THR A 163 -3.50 24.27 5.81
N ALA A 164 -2.91 24.39 4.62
CA ALA A 164 -1.64 25.07 4.40
C ALA A 164 -1.69 26.56 4.80
N LEU A 165 -2.76 27.28 4.44
CA LEU A 165 -2.97 28.67 4.85
C LEU A 165 -3.06 28.79 6.38
N LYS A 166 -3.82 27.91 7.05
CA LYS A 166 -3.91 27.89 8.53
C LYS A 166 -2.55 27.63 9.18
N ILE A 167 -1.76 26.69 8.66
CA ILE A 167 -0.38 26.41 9.13
C ILE A 167 0.51 27.65 8.94
N ILE A 168 0.48 28.30 7.77
CA ILE A 168 1.23 29.54 7.54
C ILE A 168 0.79 30.63 8.53
N LEU A 169 -0.51 30.83 8.74
CA LEU A 169 -1.02 31.84 9.67
C LEU A 169 -0.52 31.60 11.10
N ILE A 170 -0.65 30.36 11.60
CA ILE A 170 -0.15 29.91 12.90
C ILE A 170 1.35 30.23 13.06
N PHE A 171 2.17 29.80 12.11
CA PHE A 171 3.63 29.94 12.17
C PHE A 171 4.19 31.29 11.71
N THR A 172 3.36 32.24 11.23
CA THR A 172 3.81 33.60 10.90
C THR A 172 3.42 34.63 11.97
N SER A 173 2.44 34.36 12.83
CA SER A 173 2.10 35.16 14.02
C SER A 173 3.08 35.00 15.20
N VAL A 174 4.37 34.74 14.92
CA VAL A 174 5.38 34.19 15.83
C VAL A 174 5.49 34.87 17.21
N PRO A 175 5.51 36.22 17.36
CA PRO A 175 5.88 36.84 18.65
C PRO A 175 4.92 36.57 19.80
N GLN A 176 3.62 36.46 19.53
CA GLN A 176 2.59 36.26 20.56
C GLN A 176 2.23 34.78 20.79
N PHE A 177 2.60 33.91 19.85
CA PHE A 177 2.28 32.48 19.89
C PHE A 177 3.10 31.74 20.96
N LYS A 178 4.41 32.05 21.04
CA LYS A 178 5.40 31.30 21.83
C LYS A 178 5.11 31.30 23.34
N SER A 179 4.90 32.46 23.95
CA SER A 179 4.76 32.60 25.41
C SER A 179 3.45 32.05 26.01
N LYS A 180 2.40 31.86 25.19
CA LYS A 180 1.08 31.38 25.62
C LYS A 180 0.90 29.86 25.45
N TRP A 181 1.84 29.14 24.81
CA TRP A 181 1.67 27.72 24.46
C TRP A 181 1.77 26.74 25.62
N GLN A 182 2.60 27.03 26.63
CA GLN A 182 2.93 26.09 27.71
C GLN A 182 1.83 25.87 28.77
N LYS A 183 0.75 26.68 28.79
CA LYS A 183 -0.16 26.69 29.95
C LYS A 183 -1.32 25.69 29.93
N ASN A 184 -1.76 25.22 28.75
CA ASN A 184 -2.90 24.31 28.62
C ASN A 184 -2.55 23.03 27.85
N THR A 185 -3.02 21.87 28.31
CA THR A 185 -2.79 20.56 27.67
C THR A 185 -3.38 20.46 26.25
N LEU A 186 -4.51 21.12 25.99
CA LEU A 186 -5.16 21.16 24.67
C LEU A 186 -4.40 22.00 23.62
N THR A 187 -3.65 23.01 24.06
CA THR A 187 -2.78 23.82 23.18
C THR A 187 -1.36 23.28 23.11
N SER A 188 -1.13 22.05 23.61
CA SER A 188 0.20 21.47 23.60
C SER A 188 0.71 21.23 22.18
N MET A 189 2.03 21.33 22.02
CA MET A 189 2.74 21.08 20.77
C MET A 189 2.40 19.70 20.19
N SER A 190 2.35 18.67 21.03
CA SER A 190 1.96 17.31 20.64
C SER A 190 0.54 17.25 20.07
N THR A 191 -0.40 18.03 20.59
CA THR A 191 -1.78 18.09 20.05
C THR A 191 -1.83 18.85 18.71
N SER A 192 -1.05 19.92 18.55
CA SER A 192 -0.98 20.67 17.29
C SER A 192 -0.30 19.89 16.16
N GLN A 193 0.79 19.19 16.47
CA GLN A 193 1.35 18.18 15.58
C GLN A 193 0.26 17.13 15.24
N ALA A 194 -0.36 16.47 16.24
CA ALA A 194 -1.38 15.45 15.99
C ALA A 194 -2.51 15.93 15.06
N ALA A 195 -2.98 17.17 15.24
CA ALA A 195 -4.01 17.78 14.41
C ALA A 195 -3.56 17.89 12.94
N VAL A 196 -2.35 18.39 12.65
CA VAL A 196 -1.84 18.38 11.26
C VAL A 196 -1.66 16.95 10.74
N GLY A 197 -1.31 15.99 11.61
CA GLY A 197 -1.16 14.59 11.25
C GLY A 197 -2.44 13.88 10.81
N PHE A 198 -3.61 14.37 11.19
CA PHE A 198 -4.86 13.89 10.63
C PHE A 198 -4.95 14.06 9.11
N THR A 199 -4.20 14.99 8.50
CA THR A 199 -4.08 15.10 7.03
C THR A 199 -3.63 13.79 6.37
N SER A 200 -2.72 13.04 7.00
CA SER A 200 -2.26 11.74 6.50
C SER A 200 -3.38 10.69 6.49
N LEU A 201 -4.18 10.62 7.57
CA LEU A 201 -5.33 9.72 7.72
C LEU A 201 -6.48 10.13 6.79
N ILE A 202 -6.73 11.43 6.63
CA ILE A 202 -7.75 11.99 5.72
C ILE A 202 -7.41 11.61 4.28
N PHE A 203 -6.15 11.77 3.85
CA PHE A 203 -5.71 11.31 2.53
C PHE A 203 -5.89 9.79 2.36
N PHE A 204 -5.42 9.00 3.34
CA PHE A 204 -5.54 7.55 3.32
C PHE A 204 -7.01 7.10 3.14
N PHE A 205 -7.93 7.58 3.98
CA PHE A 205 -9.34 7.21 3.89
C PHE A 205 -10.02 7.73 2.62
N MET A 206 -9.68 8.94 2.16
CA MET A 206 -10.15 9.47 0.87
C MET A 206 -9.76 8.55 -0.30
N ILE A 207 -8.50 8.12 -0.33
CA ILE A 207 -7.96 7.25 -1.37
C ILE A 207 -8.53 5.83 -1.28
N MET A 208 -8.56 5.24 -0.08
CA MET A 208 -9.12 3.90 0.15
C MET A 208 -10.62 3.81 -0.15
N SER A 209 -11.37 4.90 -0.03
CA SER A 209 -12.78 4.97 -0.44
C SER A 209 -13.03 4.67 -1.94
N ASN A 210 -11.97 4.64 -2.77
CA ASN A 210 -11.98 4.27 -4.18
C ASN A 210 -11.81 2.77 -4.44
N VAL A 211 -11.41 1.97 -3.44
CA VAL A 211 -11.15 0.53 -3.60
C VAL A 211 -12.47 -0.23 -3.68
N HIS A 212 -12.91 -0.59 -4.88
CA HIS A 212 -14.16 -1.32 -5.09
C HIS A 212 -13.92 -2.64 -5.82
N LYS A 213 -14.87 -3.59 -5.73
CA LYS A 213 -14.71 -4.90 -6.40
C LYS A 213 -14.52 -4.72 -7.92
N SER A 214 -15.22 -3.75 -8.51
CA SER A 214 -15.12 -3.35 -9.92
C SER A 214 -13.81 -2.68 -10.34
N THR A 215 -13.03 -2.10 -9.40
CA THR A 215 -11.75 -1.44 -9.72
C THR A 215 -10.75 -2.43 -10.33
N SER A 216 -10.05 -2.06 -11.41
CA SER A 216 -9.07 -2.93 -12.08
C SER A 216 -7.90 -3.29 -11.15
N ARG A 217 -7.23 -4.43 -11.39
CA ARG A 217 -6.12 -4.88 -10.53
C ARG A 217 -4.97 -3.85 -10.51
N LYS A 218 -4.58 -3.31 -11.67
CA LYS A 218 -3.56 -2.25 -11.78
C LYS A 218 -3.93 -0.99 -10.97
N MET A 219 -5.18 -0.52 -11.08
CA MET A 219 -5.66 0.65 -10.32
C MET A 219 -5.75 0.36 -8.81
N LYS A 220 -6.16 -0.85 -8.39
CA LYS A 220 -6.13 -1.24 -6.97
C LYS A 220 -4.72 -1.17 -6.41
N ASN A 221 -3.75 -1.82 -7.08
CA ASN A 221 -2.37 -1.82 -6.62
C ASN A 221 -1.86 -0.38 -6.43
N PHE A 222 -2.04 0.49 -7.43
CA PHE A 222 -1.69 1.91 -7.32
C PHE A 222 -2.39 2.64 -6.16
N ILE A 223 -3.68 2.37 -5.91
CA ILE A 223 -4.43 2.97 -4.79
C ILE A 223 -3.87 2.51 -3.43
N HIS A 224 -3.55 1.23 -3.27
CA HIS A 224 -2.94 0.70 -2.04
C HIS A 224 -1.52 1.26 -1.83
N GLU A 225 -0.72 1.29 -2.89
CA GLU A 225 0.66 1.79 -2.91
C GLU A 225 0.73 3.27 -2.55
N VAL A 226 -0.03 4.13 -3.24
CA VAL A 226 -0.18 5.56 -2.91
C VAL A 226 -0.76 5.76 -1.51
N GLY A 227 -1.74 4.94 -1.12
CA GLY A 227 -2.36 4.97 0.20
C GLY A 227 -1.38 4.63 1.31
N ALA A 228 -0.34 3.83 1.06
CA ALA A 228 0.73 3.59 2.00
C ALA A 228 1.79 4.71 1.97
N THR A 229 2.29 5.08 0.79
CA THR A 229 3.47 5.95 0.68
C THR A 229 3.19 7.41 0.98
N VAL A 230 2.11 7.98 0.42
CA VAL A 230 1.89 9.43 0.49
C VAL A 230 1.49 9.91 1.90
N PRO A 231 0.66 9.18 2.68
CA PRO A 231 0.47 9.48 4.10
C PRO A 231 1.75 9.44 4.94
N ILE A 232 2.72 8.59 4.61
CA ILE A 232 4.03 8.57 5.31
C ILE A 232 4.80 9.85 4.98
N ASP A 233 4.92 10.23 3.70
CA ASP A 233 5.56 11.49 3.30
C ASP A 233 4.91 12.72 3.96
N LEU A 234 3.57 12.70 4.15
CA LEU A 234 2.82 13.74 4.86
C LEU A 234 3.13 13.80 6.37
N LEU A 235 3.42 12.67 7.00
CA LEU A 235 3.84 12.62 8.41
C LEU A 235 5.28 13.13 8.58
N ASP A 236 6.20 12.76 7.68
CA ASP A 236 7.58 13.25 7.65
C ASP A 236 7.71 14.78 7.53
N THR A 237 6.66 15.43 7.02
CA THR A 237 6.55 16.90 6.97
C THR A 237 6.32 17.50 8.34
N MET A 238 5.62 16.79 9.23
CA MET A 238 5.34 17.24 10.59
C MET A 238 6.57 17.10 11.48
N ASP A 239 7.34 16.04 11.27
CA ASP A 239 8.64 15.85 11.89
C ASP A 239 9.60 17.01 11.49
N LEU A 240 9.50 17.53 10.25
CA LEU A 240 10.21 18.75 9.85
C LEU A 240 9.63 20.02 10.51
N MET A 241 8.31 20.10 10.72
CA MET A 241 7.69 21.23 11.43
C MET A 241 8.02 21.27 12.94
N GLU A 242 8.50 20.18 13.53
CA GLU A 242 8.98 20.15 14.92
C GLU A 242 9.97 21.29 15.23
N LEU A 243 10.86 21.57 14.28
CA LEU A 243 11.82 22.69 14.32
C LEU A 243 11.17 24.07 14.49
N LEU A 244 9.94 24.25 14.00
CA LEU A 244 9.22 25.51 14.07
C LEU A 244 8.47 25.67 15.40
N TYR A 245 8.20 24.57 16.10
CA TYR A 245 7.52 24.58 17.40
C TYR A 245 8.49 24.71 18.58
N GLU A 246 9.75 24.30 18.44
CA GLU A 246 10.75 24.37 19.51
C GLU A 246 11.38 25.78 19.57
N GLU A 247 11.06 26.54 20.62
CA GLU A 247 11.35 27.98 20.69
C GLU A 247 12.85 28.32 20.57
N GLU A 248 13.71 27.61 21.31
CA GLU A 248 15.16 27.82 21.28
C GLU A 248 15.72 27.63 19.87
N LYS A 249 15.39 26.50 19.22
CA LYS A 249 15.79 26.21 17.84
C LYS A 249 15.24 27.24 16.86
N ALA A 250 13.95 27.55 16.95
CA ALA A 250 13.29 28.51 16.07
C ALA A 250 13.85 29.94 16.22
N ASN A 251 14.45 30.29 17.37
CA ASN A 251 15.12 31.57 17.58
C ASN A 251 16.53 31.61 16.95
N HIS A 252 17.21 30.46 16.83
CA HIS A 252 18.50 30.33 16.14
C HIS A 252 18.37 30.17 14.61
N LEU A 253 17.22 29.72 14.11
CA LEU A 253 16.97 29.60 12.67
C LEU A 253 16.77 30.97 12.00
N HIS A 254 17.54 31.22 10.94
CA HIS A 254 17.34 32.40 10.10
C HIS A 254 15.95 32.39 9.43
N VAL A 255 15.30 33.56 9.31
CA VAL A 255 13.91 33.71 8.79
C VAL A 255 13.72 33.05 7.41
N ASN A 256 14.75 33.04 6.56
CA ASN A 256 14.68 32.38 5.25
C ASN A 256 14.57 30.85 5.36
N ILE A 257 15.13 30.22 6.39
CA ILE A 257 15.00 28.78 6.64
C ILE A 257 13.58 28.45 7.10
N ILE A 258 13.00 29.26 7.99
CA ILE A 258 11.59 29.12 8.40
C ILE A 258 10.65 29.21 7.19
N ARG A 259 10.87 30.20 6.32
CA ARG A 259 10.12 30.35 5.05
C ARG A 259 10.33 29.16 4.10
N LEU A 260 11.54 28.62 4.02
CA LEU A 260 11.85 27.45 3.20
C LEU A 260 11.13 26.19 3.71
N VAL A 261 11.19 25.94 5.03
CA VAL A 261 10.48 24.82 5.68
C VAL A 261 8.98 24.93 5.44
N LEU A 262 8.38 26.10 5.69
CA LEU A 262 6.96 26.34 5.42
C LEU A 262 6.62 26.15 3.93
N GLY A 263 7.48 26.60 3.00
CA GLY A 263 7.31 26.36 1.56
C GLY A 263 7.26 24.87 1.21
N ILE A 264 8.17 24.07 1.79
CA ILE A 264 8.20 22.60 1.60
C ILE A 264 6.95 21.94 2.19
N VAL A 265 6.49 22.39 3.37
CA VAL A 265 5.24 21.92 3.99
C VAL A 265 4.05 22.15 3.06
N VAL A 266 3.91 23.36 2.47
CA VAL A 266 2.84 23.68 1.51
C VAL A 266 2.93 22.82 0.26
N ILE A 267 4.13 22.63 -0.30
CA ILE A 267 4.35 21.76 -1.47
C ILE A 267 3.91 20.33 -1.15
N ASN A 268 4.31 19.77 -0.01
CA ASN A 268 3.98 18.39 0.31
C ASN A 268 2.50 18.17 0.70
N LEU A 269 1.83 19.16 1.31
CA LEU A 269 0.39 19.11 1.55
C LEU A 269 -0.43 19.12 0.24
N THR A 270 0.05 19.84 -0.77
CA THR A 270 -0.67 20.03 -2.06
C THR A 270 -0.35 18.94 -3.09
N LEU A 271 0.87 18.38 -3.11
CA LEU A 271 1.29 17.35 -4.07
C LEU A 271 0.39 16.09 -4.18
N PRO A 272 -0.29 15.61 -3.12
CA PRO A 272 -1.22 14.49 -3.20
C PRO A 272 -2.43 14.73 -4.14
N ILE A 273 -2.59 15.94 -4.69
CA ILE A 273 -3.46 16.17 -5.86
C ILE A 273 -3.08 15.28 -7.05
N LEU A 274 -1.79 15.00 -7.28
CA LEU A 274 -1.29 14.21 -8.41
C LEU A 274 -1.87 12.78 -8.42
N PRO A 275 -1.72 11.94 -7.37
CA PRO A 275 -2.36 10.64 -7.32
C PRO A 275 -3.90 10.70 -7.43
N CYS A 276 -4.55 11.74 -6.88
CA CYS A 276 -5.98 11.93 -7.11
C CYS A 276 -6.32 12.11 -8.59
N VAL A 277 -5.51 12.88 -9.34
CA VAL A 277 -5.65 13.08 -10.79
C VAL A 277 -5.40 11.77 -11.53
N VAL A 278 -4.39 10.99 -11.12
CA VAL A 278 -4.09 9.67 -11.71
C VAL A 278 -5.28 8.69 -11.52
N ILE A 279 -5.87 8.63 -10.33
CA ILE A 279 -7.06 7.80 -10.05
C ILE A 279 -8.27 8.26 -10.88
N HIS A 280 -8.49 9.57 -10.98
CA HIS A 280 -9.58 10.14 -11.77
C HIS A 280 -9.43 9.85 -13.27
N ARG A 281 -8.23 10.07 -13.83
CA ARG A 281 -7.94 9.83 -15.26
C ARG A 281 -7.89 8.34 -15.59
N GLY A 282 -7.34 7.49 -14.72
CA GLY A 282 -7.27 6.04 -14.94
C GLY A 282 -8.63 5.31 -14.87
N ARG A 283 -9.72 6.00 -14.49
CA ARG A 283 -11.10 5.52 -14.64
C ARG A 283 -11.71 5.85 -16.01
N THR A 284 -11.19 6.86 -16.71
CA THR A 284 -11.81 7.46 -17.89
C THR A 284 -10.97 7.34 -19.17
N HIS A 285 -9.66 7.08 -19.04
CA HIS A 285 -8.70 7.01 -20.15
C HIS A 285 -8.06 5.62 -20.30
N THR A 286 -7.34 5.45 -21.41
CA THR A 286 -6.58 4.25 -21.77
C THR A 286 -5.44 3.92 -20.79
N SER A 287 -5.05 2.65 -20.77
CA SER A 287 -3.93 2.10 -19.98
C SER A 287 -2.62 2.89 -20.15
N ASN A 288 -2.34 3.38 -21.35
CA ASN A 288 -1.10 4.11 -21.68
C ASN A 288 -1.03 5.48 -20.97
N MET A 289 -2.15 6.22 -20.92
CA MET A 289 -2.22 7.49 -20.19
C MET A 289 -2.07 7.31 -18.68
N PHE A 290 -2.70 6.28 -18.11
CA PHE A 290 -2.57 5.96 -16.68
C PHE A 290 -1.10 5.70 -16.31
N ARG A 291 -0.37 4.88 -17.10
CA ARG A 291 1.04 4.57 -16.81
C ARG A 291 1.98 5.77 -16.89
N ARG A 292 1.80 6.65 -17.89
CA ARG A 292 2.57 7.90 -17.98
C ARG A 292 2.34 8.78 -16.75
N LEU A 293 1.09 8.91 -16.31
CA LEU A 293 0.75 9.67 -15.10
C LEU A 293 1.33 9.06 -13.81
N VAL A 294 1.31 7.73 -13.65
CA VAL A 294 1.97 7.04 -12.52
C VAL A 294 3.47 7.32 -12.52
N PHE A 295 4.15 7.14 -13.66
CA PHE A 295 5.58 7.42 -13.80
C PHE A 295 5.91 8.88 -13.44
N THR A 296 5.18 9.83 -14.00
CA THR A 296 5.36 11.26 -13.71
C THR A 296 5.13 11.58 -12.23
N GLN A 297 4.09 11.01 -11.60
CA GLN A 297 3.82 11.19 -10.18
C GLN A 297 4.97 10.69 -9.30
N LYS A 298 5.55 9.53 -9.62
CA LYS A 298 6.71 8.95 -8.90
C LYS A 298 7.99 9.77 -9.07
N VAL A 299 8.29 10.25 -10.28
CA VAL A 299 9.45 11.13 -10.52
C VAL A 299 9.30 12.44 -9.75
N ILE A 300 8.12 13.06 -9.76
CA ILE A 300 7.87 14.28 -9.00
C ILE A 300 7.99 14.04 -7.48
N GLN A 301 7.52 12.90 -6.97
CA GLN A 301 7.68 12.51 -5.56
C GLN A 301 9.16 12.29 -5.16
N ILE A 302 10.02 11.78 -6.06
CA ILE A 302 11.47 11.70 -5.80
C ILE A 302 12.07 13.11 -5.71
N VAL A 303 11.76 13.99 -6.66
CA VAL A 303 12.43 15.29 -6.81
C VAL A 303 11.90 16.36 -5.83
N LEU A 304 10.58 16.53 -5.72
CA LEU A 304 9.97 17.60 -4.92
C LEU A 304 9.74 17.25 -3.45
N ILE A 305 9.74 15.97 -3.09
CA ILE A 305 9.62 15.52 -1.69
C ILE A 305 10.98 15.04 -1.23
N ASN A 306 11.36 13.81 -1.61
CA ASN A 306 12.46 13.12 -0.96
C ASN A 306 13.80 13.85 -1.09
N LEU A 307 14.12 14.38 -2.29
CA LEU A 307 15.37 15.12 -2.50
C LEU A 307 15.38 16.47 -1.75
N LEU A 308 14.27 17.23 -1.74
CA LEU A 308 14.18 18.48 -0.96
C LEU A 308 14.28 18.23 0.54
N PHE A 309 13.60 17.20 1.07
CA PHE A 309 13.72 16.82 2.48
C PHE A 309 15.15 16.36 2.83
N ILE A 310 15.85 15.63 1.95
CA ILE A 310 17.28 15.31 2.14
C ILE A 310 18.11 16.59 2.18
N SER A 311 17.95 17.49 1.22
CA SER A 311 18.73 18.74 1.16
C SER A 311 18.56 19.59 2.42
N VAL A 312 17.32 19.78 2.89
CA VAL A 312 17.06 20.54 4.11
C VAL A 312 17.57 19.82 5.36
N ARG A 313 17.35 18.50 5.49
CA ARG A 313 17.88 17.72 6.63
C ARG A 313 19.41 17.70 6.65
N LEU A 314 20.09 17.68 5.51
CA LEU A 314 21.56 17.80 5.42
C LEU A 314 22.06 19.20 5.83
N VAL A 315 21.37 20.27 5.42
CA VAL A 315 21.71 21.64 5.83
C VAL A 315 21.51 21.82 7.34
N LEU A 316 20.41 21.31 7.89
CA LEU A 316 20.11 21.34 9.33
C LEU A 316 21.11 20.52 10.15
N TRP A 317 21.44 19.31 9.69
CA TRP A 317 22.44 18.47 10.36
C TRP A 317 23.84 19.09 10.28
N GLY A 318 24.24 19.62 9.13
CA GLY A 318 25.58 20.17 8.91
C GLY A 318 25.83 21.54 9.54
N LEU A 319 24.83 22.43 9.60
CA LEU A 319 25.00 23.80 10.13
C LEU A 319 24.46 24.00 11.55
N PHE A 320 23.39 23.27 11.92
CA PHE A 320 22.72 23.42 13.22
C PHE A 320 22.93 22.20 14.13
N ASN A 321 23.59 21.14 13.63
CA ASN A 321 23.82 19.89 14.35
C ASN A 321 22.51 19.25 14.89
N GLU A 322 21.40 19.46 14.18
CA GLU A 322 20.14 18.80 14.52
C GLU A 322 20.18 17.31 14.17
N LYS A 323 19.53 16.48 15.00
CA LYS A 323 19.61 15.01 14.98
C LYS A 323 18.79 14.37 13.83
N PHE A 324 19.04 14.76 12.58
CA PHE A 324 18.28 14.29 11.41
C PHE A 324 18.87 13.06 10.68
N SER A 325 19.83 12.34 11.28
CA SER A 325 20.59 11.29 10.58
C SER A 325 19.71 10.13 10.08
N ILE A 326 18.79 9.60 10.92
CA ILE A 326 17.81 8.57 10.51
C ILE A 326 16.90 9.10 9.40
N PHE A 327 16.42 10.33 9.53
CA PHE A 327 15.48 10.94 8.61
C PHE A 327 16.08 11.16 7.21
N ILE A 328 17.41 11.35 7.11
CA ILE A 328 18.13 11.31 5.83
C ILE A 328 18.11 9.88 5.26
N LEU A 329 18.43 8.89 6.10
CA LEU A 329 18.45 7.47 5.70
C LEU A 329 17.09 6.95 5.22
N LYS A 330 16.00 7.39 5.85
CA LYS A 330 14.61 7.13 5.48
C LYS A 330 14.27 7.64 4.09
N ASN A 331 14.70 8.86 3.75
CA ASN A 331 14.50 9.41 2.42
C ASN A 331 15.35 8.69 1.36
N ILE A 332 16.58 8.29 1.69
CA ILE A 332 17.44 7.49 0.79
C ILE A 332 16.77 6.14 0.47
N LEU A 333 16.27 5.45 1.50
CA LEU A 333 15.48 4.23 1.37
C LEU A 333 14.25 4.46 0.48
N MET A 334 13.50 5.55 0.72
CA MET A 334 12.29 5.86 -0.03
C MET A 334 12.56 6.17 -1.50
N ILE A 335 13.66 6.87 -1.83
CA ILE A 335 14.14 7.04 -3.21
C ILE A 335 14.46 5.67 -3.82
N GLY A 336 15.14 4.77 -3.10
CA GLY A 336 15.43 3.41 -3.55
C GLY A 336 14.16 2.60 -3.90
N ILE A 337 13.13 2.68 -3.07
CA ILE A 337 11.82 2.05 -3.29
C ILE A 337 11.16 2.62 -4.56
N LEU A 338 11.06 3.96 -4.66
CA LEU A 338 10.40 4.63 -5.79
C LEU A 338 11.15 4.39 -7.12
N LEU A 339 12.49 4.32 -7.13
CA LEU A 339 13.28 3.97 -8.32
C LEU A 339 13.03 2.52 -8.76
N SER A 340 12.92 1.58 -7.82
CA SER A 340 12.52 0.20 -8.08
C SER A 340 11.13 0.11 -8.71
N ASP A 341 10.15 0.85 -8.17
CA ASP A 341 8.79 0.90 -8.71
C ASP A 341 8.80 1.45 -10.14
N ILE A 342 9.52 2.55 -10.38
CA ILE A 342 9.71 3.14 -11.71
C ILE A 342 10.30 2.13 -12.70
N PHE A 343 11.36 1.41 -12.31
CA PHE A 343 11.97 0.36 -13.14
C PHE A 343 10.96 -0.75 -13.48
N SER A 344 10.11 -1.13 -12.52
CA SER A 344 9.05 -2.12 -12.74
C SER A 344 7.97 -1.64 -13.73
N VAL A 345 7.56 -0.37 -13.64
CA VAL A 345 6.57 0.23 -14.55
C VAL A 345 7.15 0.40 -15.95
N TYR A 346 8.41 0.82 -16.07
CA TYR A 346 9.12 0.92 -17.34
C TYR A 346 9.19 -0.44 -18.06
N LYS A 347 9.49 -1.51 -17.30
CA LYS A 347 9.47 -2.88 -17.82
C LYS A 347 8.08 -3.31 -18.31
N GLU A 348 7.02 -3.11 -17.52
CA GLU A 348 5.64 -3.42 -17.94
C GLU A 348 5.22 -2.63 -19.21
N VAL A 349 5.67 -1.38 -19.36
CA VAL A 349 5.43 -0.58 -20.58
C VAL A 349 6.14 -1.18 -21.79
N HIS A 350 7.41 -1.57 -21.65
CA HIS A 350 8.18 -2.09 -22.77
C HIS A 350 7.68 -3.47 -23.24
N GLU A 351 7.28 -4.34 -22.31
CA GLU A 351 6.70 -5.66 -22.60
C GLU A 351 5.35 -5.54 -23.33
N GLU A 352 4.47 -4.63 -22.90
CA GLU A 352 3.16 -4.44 -23.55
C GLU A 352 3.26 -3.74 -24.91
N ALA A 353 4.14 -2.74 -25.08
CA ALA A 353 4.35 -2.09 -26.37
C ALA A 353 4.79 -3.11 -27.44
N LYS A 354 5.67 -4.05 -27.07
CA LYS A 354 6.09 -5.17 -27.92
C LYS A 354 4.93 -6.12 -28.27
N HIS A 355 3.98 -6.32 -27.35
CA HIS A 355 2.78 -7.12 -27.63
C HIS A 355 1.83 -6.39 -28.59
N GLU A 356 1.64 -5.06 -28.42
CA GLU A 356 0.86 -4.24 -29.35
C GLU A 356 1.48 -4.25 -30.77
N ASP A 357 2.80 -4.11 -30.89
CA ASP A 357 3.52 -4.17 -32.17
C ASP A 357 3.37 -5.55 -32.86
N LYS A 358 3.44 -6.65 -32.08
CA LYS A 358 3.20 -8.00 -32.62
C LYS A 358 1.76 -8.16 -33.09
N VAL A 359 0.77 -7.78 -32.28
CA VAL A 359 -0.66 -7.89 -32.64
C VAL A 359 -0.96 -7.13 -33.92
N LYS A 360 -0.49 -5.89 -34.06
CA LYS A 360 -0.64 -5.12 -35.30
C LYS A 360 -0.04 -5.83 -36.51
N LYS A 361 1.20 -6.34 -36.40
CA LYS A 361 1.84 -7.07 -37.49
C LYS A 361 0.99 -8.26 -37.96
N TYR A 362 0.40 -9.02 -37.03
CA TYR A 362 -0.49 -10.13 -37.39
C TYR A 362 -1.84 -9.66 -37.93
N GLU A 363 -2.41 -8.58 -37.39
CA GLU A 363 -3.64 -7.95 -37.88
C GLU A 363 -3.47 -7.48 -39.33
N ASP A 364 -2.32 -6.91 -39.68
CA ASP A 364 -1.98 -6.46 -41.03
C ASP A 364 -1.77 -7.65 -42.00
N VAL A 365 -1.03 -8.69 -41.58
CA VAL A 365 -0.88 -9.94 -42.35
C VAL A 365 -2.23 -10.62 -42.61
N ILE A 366 -3.14 -10.63 -41.64
CA ILE A 366 -4.47 -11.24 -41.79
C ILE A 366 -5.38 -10.39 -42.68
N LYS A 367 -5.24 -9.06 -42.66
CA LYS A 367 -5.91 -8.15 -43.62
C LYS A 367 -5.44 -8.33 -45.06
N GLU A 368 -4.20 -8.76 -45.28
CA GLU A 368 -3.63 -9.10 -46.59
C GLU A 368 -4.07 -10.51 -47.07
N MET A 369 -4.22 -11.47 -46.15
CA MET A 369 -4.62 -12.85 -46.49
C MET A 369 -6.11 -13.04 -46.80
N ILE A 370 -7.00 -12.16 -46.32
CA ILE A 370 -8.45 -12.27 -46.54
C ILE A 370 -8.84 -11.52 -47.83
N PRO A 371 -9.37 -12.21 -48.86
CA PRO A 371 -9.88 -11.57 -50.06
C PRO A 371 -10.99 -10.56 -49.74
N GLY A 372 -11.09 -9.47 -50.52
CA GLY A 372 -12.04 -8.38 -50.26
C GLY A 372 -13.50 -8.85 -50.13
N ASP A 373 -13.86 -9.88 -50.89
CA ASP A 373 -15.22 -10.42 -51.05
C ASP A 373 -15.75 -11.12 -49.78
N VAL A 374 -14.87 -11.60 -48.90
CA VAL A 374 -15.23 -12.33 -47.65
C VAL A 374 -15.34 -11.37 -46.46
N LYS A 375 -14.97 -10.10 -46.65
CA LYS A 375 -14.74 -9.12 -45.57
C LYS A 375 -16.02 -8.53 -44.97
N GLU A 376 -17.17 -8.75 -45.60
CA GLU A 376 -18.49 -8.29 -45.12
C GLU A 376 -19.23 -9.33 -44.25
N GLU A 377 -18.83 -10.61 -44.29
CA GLU A 377 -19.61 -11.72 -43.70
C GLU A 377 -19.05 -12.23 -42.36
N ILE A 378 -17.80 -11.89 -42.01
CA ILE A 378 -17.15 -12.28 -40.75
C ILE A 378 -17.28 -11.15 -39.71
N GLU A 379 -17.92 -11.41 -38.57
CA GLU A 379 -17.92 -10.44 -37.46
C GLU A 379 -16.47 -10.21 -36.96
N MET A 380 -16.09 -8.92 -36.86
CA MET A 380 -14.73 -8.50 -36.51
C MET A 380 -14.25 -9.08 -35.17
N ASP A 381 -15.18 -9.33 -34.22
CA ASP A 381 -14.86 -9.88 -32.90
C ASP A 381 -14.42 -11.36 -32.98
N ASP A 382 -15.04 -12.19 -33.83
CA ASP A 382 -14.62 -13.58 -34.09
C ASP A 382 -13.24 -13.64 -34.76
N LEU A 383 -12.99 -12.71 -35.70
CA LEU A 383 -11.67 -12.59 -36.33
C LEU A 383 -10.60 -12.22 -35.28
N VAL A 384 -10.88 -11.27 -34.39
CA VAL A 384 -9.97 -10.88 -33.31
C VAL A 384 -9.70 -12.02 -32.33
N GLU A 385 -10.69 -12.84 -31.98
CA GLU A 385 -10.51 -14.00 -31.10
C GLU A 385 -9.69 -15.11 -31.80
N ALA A 386 -9.92 -15.36 -33.10
CA ALA A 386 -9.09 -16.27 -33.90
C ALA A 386 -7.64 -15.77 -34.07
N VAL A 387 -7.44 -14.47 -34.33
CA VAL A 387 -6.11 -13.82 -34.38
C VAL A 387 -5.41 -14.01 -33.03
N ALA A 388 -6.10 -13.76 -31.91
CA ALA A 388 -5.52 -13.93 -30.58
C ALA A 388 -5.10 -15.38 -30.30
N ALA A 389 -5.91 -16.37 -30.68
CA ALA A 389 -5.60 -17.80 -30.52
C ALA A 389 -4.44 -18.27 -31.41
N VAL A 390 -4.30 -17.73 -32.62
CA VAL A 390 -3.14 -17.99 -33.51
C VAL A 390 -1.88 -17.33 -32.95
N ILE A 391 -1.97 -16.08 -32.48
CA ILE A 391 -0.85 -15.38 -31.82
C ILE A 391 -0.38 -16.14 -30.57
N GLU A 392 -1.31 -16.67 -29.76
CA GLU A 392 -0.96 -17.45 -28.56
C GLU A 392 -0.22 -18.75 -28.90
N LYS A 393 -0.42 -19.33 -30.10
CA LYS A 393 0.36 -20.47 -30.62
C LYS A 393 1.70 -20.06 -31.25
N ASP A 394 1.73 -19.03 -32.10
CA ASP A 394 2.96 -18.62 -32.80
C ASP A 394 3.96 -17.89 -31.88
N LEU A 395 3.51 -17.39 -30.71
CA LEU A 395 4.39 -16.78 -29.72
C LEU A 395 5.47 -17.72 -29.17
N ASP A 396 5.29 -19.05 -29.27
CA ASP A 396 6.28 -20.05 -28.88
C ASP A 396 7.32 -20.37 -29.99
N MET A 397 7.06 -20.03 -31.26
CA MET A 397 7.81 -20.56 -32.41
C MET A 397 8.87 -19.61 -32.99
N ASP A 398 8.71 -18.28 -32.90
CA ASP A 398 9.51 -17.32 -33.69
C ASP A 398 10.55 -16.53 -32.86
N GLN A 399 11.85 -16.93 -32.93
CA GLN A 399 12.93 -16.46 -32.04
C GLN A 399 14.17 -15.74 -32.65
N PRO A 400 14.54 -15.78 -33.95
CA PRO A 400 15.92 -15.45 -34.35
C PRO A 400 16.30 -13.95 -34.24
N LYS A 401 15.43 -13.02 -34.68
CA LYS A 401 15.75 -11.56 -34.69
C LYS A 401 15.45 -10.83 -33.37
N GLU A 402 14.81 -11.49 -32.40
CA GLU A 402 14.38 -10.87 -31.13
C GLU A 402 15.50 -10.77 -30.07
N ASN A 403 16.69 -11.30 -30.39
CA ASN A 403 17.77 -11.54 -29.44
C ASN A 403 18.47 -10.29 -28.89
N SER A 404 18.60 -9.19 -29.65
CA SER A 404 19.40 -8.03 -29.20
C SER A 404 18.73 -7.26 -28.04
N LYS A 405 17.42 -6.98 -28.14
CA LYS A 405 16.66 -6.25 -27.11
C LYS A 405 16.43 -7.08 -25.84
N LYS A 406 16.12 -8.39 -25.98
CA LYS A 406 16.08 -9.34 -24.84
C LYS A 406 17.43 -9.36 -24.09
N LYS A 407 18.55 -9.41 -24.82
CA LYS A 407 19.92 -9.38 -24.27
C LYS A 407 20.25 -8.05 -23.57
N TRP A 408 19.68 -6.92 -23.99
CA TRP A 408 19.84 -5.64 -23.31
C TRP A 408 19.08 -5.59 -21.97
N LEU A 409 17.78 -5.93 -21.97
CA LEU A 409 16.98 -5.93 -20.73
C LEU A 409 17.57 -6.89 -19.68
N TYR A 410 18.02 -8.07 -20.13
CA TYR A 410 18.75 -9.03 -19.29
C TYR A 410 20.04 -8.46 -18.71
N ARG A 411 20.86 -7.75 -19.50
CA ARG A 411 22.07 -7.07 -19.01
C ARG A 411 21.76 -6.01 -17.96
N CYS A 412 20.70 -5.23 -18.13
CA CYS A 412 20.27 -4.23 -17.15
C CYS A 412 19.83 -4.87 -15.81
N GLU A 413 19.08 -5.97 -15.86
CA GLU A 413 18.70 -6.70 -14.64
C GLU A 413 19.91 -7.33 -13.95
N CYS A 414 20.80 -8.01 -14.69
CA CYS A 414 22.05 -8.52 -14.12
C CYS A 414 22.88 -7.40 -13.48
N LEU A 415 23.04 -6.24 -14.14
CA LEU A 415 23.76 -5.09 -13.60
C LEU A 415 23.11 -4.58 -12.30
N HIS A 416 21.78 -4.47 -12.25
CA HIS A 416 21.03 -4.10 -11.04
C HIS A 416 21.23 -5.12 -9.90
N HIS A 417 21.22 -6.42 -10.20
CA HIS A 417 21.49 -7.48 -9.21
C HIS A 417 22.93 -7.44 -8.70
N TYR A 418 23.94 -7.24 -9.57
CA TYR A 418 25.32 -7.10 -9.13
C TYR A 418 25.51 -5.83 -8.29
N PHE A 419 24.99 -4.70 -8.75
CA PHE A 419 25.07 -3.42 -8.04
C PHE A 419 24.43 -3.51 -6.65
N SER A 420 23.18 -4.01 -6.54
CA SER A 420 22.50 -4.13 -5.25
C SER A 420 23.23 -5.07 -4.27
N ARG A 421 23.81 -6.18 -4.74
CA ARG A 421 24.59 -7.11 -3.89
C ARG A 421 25.92 -6.52 -3.43
N ILE A 422 26.69 -5.92 -4.35
CA ILE A 422 27.96 -5.28 -4.03
C ILE A 422 27.74 -4.11 -3.07
N PHE A 423 26.75 -3.25 -3.35
CA PHE A 423 26.41 -2.12 -2.49
C PHE A 423 25.93 -2.58 -1.10
N CYS A 424 25.14 -3.66 -1.02
CA CYS A 424 24.76 -4.27 0.25
C CYS A 424 25.98 -4.78 1.05
N LEU A 425 26.97 -5.41 0.40
CA LEU A 425 28.20 -5.86 1.08
C LEU A 425 29.06 -4.69 1.54
N VAL A 426 29.17 -3.61 0.74
CA VAL A 426 29.89 -2.39 1.12
C VAL A 426 29.23 -1.72 2.33
N LEU A 427 27.90 -1.61 2.34
CA LEU A 427 27.17 -1.06 3.50
C LEU A 427 27.30 -1.95 4.74
N LEU A 428 27.25 -3.28 4.58
CA LEU A 428 27.45 -4.23 5.68
C LEU A 428 28.84 -4.10 6.31
N ILE A 429 29.90 -4.08 5.49
CA ILE A 429 31.28 -3.93 5.95
C ILE A 429 31.48 -2.56 6.61
N GLY A 430 30.98 -1.48 5.99
CA GLY A 430 31.09 -0.12 6.51
C GLY A 430 30.35 0.06 7.83
N GLN A 431 29.12 -0.46 7.95
CA GLN A 431 28.34 -0.45 9.18
C GLN A 431 29.07 -1.19 10.31
N ASN A 432 29.47 -2.44 10.04
CA ASN A 432 30.15 -3.30 11.00
C ASN A 432 31.44 -2.65 11.52
N HIS A 433 32.31 -2.23 10.61
CA HIS A 433 33.55 -1.53 10.95
C HIS A 433 33.30 -0.24 11.74
N TYR A 434 32.23 0.51 11.44
CA TYR A 434 31.92 1.76 12.13
C TYR A 434 31.38 1.54 13.55
N ILE A 435 30.46 0.59 13.73
CA ILE A 435 29.96 0.20 15.05
C ILE A 435 31.12 -0.36 15.90
N ASP A 436 31.99 -1.16 15.29
CA ASP A 436 33.18 -1.68 15.96
C ASP A 436 34.12 -0.55 16.35
N TYR A 437 34.45 0.38 15.45
CA TYR A 437 35.26 1.55 15.77
C TYR A 437 34.71 2.33 16.99
N LEU A 438 33.40 2.55 17.06
CA LEU A 438 32.77 3.24 18.19
C LEU A 438 32.83 2.43 19.50
N LEU A 439 32.46 1.15 19.47
CA LEU A 439 32.55 0.27 20.64
C LEU A 439 34.00 0.13 21.12
N VAL A 440 34.93 -0.03 20.17
CA VAL A 440 36.37 -0.15 20.41
C VAL A 440 36.88 1.10 21.11
N TYR A 441 36.75 2.24 20.43
CA TYR A 441 37.31 3.52 20.88
C TYR A 441 36.76 3.97 22.24
N TYR A 442 35.44 3.86 22.46
CA TYR A 442 34.81 4.38 23.67
C TYR A 442 34.75 3.40 24.84
N GLN A 443 34.65 2.08 24.63
CA GLN A 443 34.51 1.12 25.74
C GLN A 443 35.84 0.51 26.21
N LYS A 444 36.95 0.72 25.49
CA LYS A 444 38.29 0.17 25.83
C LYS A 444 38.29 -1.35 26.09
N ILE A 445 37.45 -2.09 25.37
CA ILE A 445 37.31 -3.55 25.51
C ILE A 445 38.63 -4.24 25.16
N SER A 446 39.35 -4.76 26.17
CA SER A 446 40.63 -5.47 25.96
C SER A 446 40.54 -6.64 24.95
N PHE A 447 39.37 -7.27 24.83
CA PHE A 447 39.11 -8.41 23.95
C PHE A 447 38.41 -8.03 22.64
N TRP A 448 38.98 -7.11 21.85
CA TRP A 448 38.39 -6.62 20.58
C TRP A 448 37.93 -7.75 19.64
N TRP A 449 38.66 -8.87 19.60
CA TRP A 449 38.38 -10.03 18.75
C TRP A 449 37.00 -10.67 18.99
N ILE A 450 36.44 -10.54 20.19
CA ILE A 450 35.07 -11.00 20.51
C ILE A 450 34.02 -10.25 19.68
N ILE A 451 34.30 -9.00 19.29
CA ILE A 451 33.42 -8.16 18.47
C ILE A 451 33.65 -8.41 16.97
N PHE A 452 34.92 -8.51 16.54
CA PHE A 452 35.29 -8.68 15.13
C PHE A 452 35.02 -10.08 14.54
N VAL A 453 35.16 -11.17 15.31
CA VAL A 453 34.99 -12.54 14.79
C VAL A 453 33.55 -12.80 14.30
N PRO A 454 32.49 -12.41 15.04
CA PRO A 454 31.11 -12.49 14.55
C PRO A 454 30.87 -11.77 13.21
N ASP A 455 31.55 -10.65 12.96
CA ASP A 455 31.35 -9.86 11.74
C ASP A 455 31.90 -10.54 10.49
N TRP A 456 33.09 -11.15 10.60
CA TRP A 456 33.63 -11.99 9.53
C TRP A 456 32.69 -13.15 9.21
N PHE A 457 32.12 -13.79 10.23
CA PHE A 457 31.13 -14.85 10.04
C PHE A 457 29.86 -14.35 9.33
N VAL A 458 29.34 -13.18 9.71
CA VAL A 458 28.21 -12.52 9.04
C VAL A 458 28.53 -12.20 7.57
N ILE A 459 29.70 -11.62 7.28
CA ILE A 459 30.12 -11.29 5.90
C ILE A 459 30.22 -12.56 5.06
N ILE A 460 30.82 -13.63 5.59
CA ILE A 460 30.90 -14.94 4.92
C ILE A 460 29.50 -15.49 4.63
N LEU A 461 28.56 -15.44 5.58
CA LEU A 461 27.17 -15.87 5.36
C LEU A 461 26.48 -15.09 4.24
N PHE A 462 26.67 -13.77 4.17
CA PHE A 462 26.14 -12.95 3.07
C PHE A 462 26.76 -13.29 1.72
N ILE A 463 28.07 -13.55 1.66
CA ILE A 463 28.76 -13.99 0.43
C ILE A 463 28.23 -15.36 -0.02
N VAL A 464 28.15 -16.35 0.88
CA VAL A 464 27.59 -17.69 0.61
C VAL A 464 26.15 -17.58 0.10
N TYR A 465 25.34 -16.74 0.73
CA TYR A 465 23.97 -16.46 0.31
C TYR A 465 23.90 -15.85 -1.11
N TYR A 466 24.75 -14.87 -1.43
CA TYR A 466 24.78 -14.25 -2.76
C TYR A 466 25.32 -15.18 -3.86
N VAL A 467 26.32 -16.01 -3.56
CA VAL A 467 26.82 -17.05 -4.47
C VAL A 467 25.72 -18.08 -4.77
N GLN A 468 24.97 -18.53 -3.76
CA GLN A 468 23.90 -19.51 -3.96
C GLN A 468 22.68 -18.93 -4.68
N THR A 469 22.24 -17.71 -4.33
CA THR A 469 21.15 -17.05 -5.08
C THR A 469 21.55 -16.74 -6.53
N TYR A 470 22.83 -16.45 -6.79
CA TYR A 470 23.36 -16.37 -8.16
C TYR A 470 23.34 -17.73 -8.88
N SER A 471 23.86 -18.79 -8.24
CA SER A 471 23.86 -20.14 -8.81
C SER A 471 22.44 -20.61 -9.16
N GLN A 472 21.49 -20.42 -8.24
CA GLN A 472 20.06 -20.71 -8.50
C GLN A 472 19.50 -19.89 -9.65
N PHE A 473 19.88 -18.61 -9.79
CA PHE A 473 19.44 -17.78 -10.92
C PHE A 473 19.98 -18.32 -12.27
N VAL A 474 21.27 -18.66 -12.34
CA VAL A 474 21.90 -19.23 -13.55
C VAL A 474 21.27 -20.58 -13.91
N THR A 475 21.17 -21.51 -12.96
CA THR A 475 20.58 -22.84 -13.21
C THR A 475 19.13 -22.74 -13.70
N ASN A 476 18.32 -21.85 -13.13
CA ASN A 476 16.94 -21.62 -13.60
C ASN A 476 16.86 -21.04 -15.02
N ILE A 477 17.85 -20.26 -15.45
CA ILE A 477 17.95 -19.76 -16.83
C ILE A 477 18.31 -20.90 -17.78
N ASP A 478 19.30 -21.72 -17.43
CA ASP A 478 19.77 -22.77 -18.33
C ASP A 478 18.73 -23.88 -18.49
N ILE A 479 17.97 -24.23 -17.44
CA ILE A 479 16.82 -25.14 -17.56
C ILE A 479 15.79 -24.58 -18.57
N ARG A 480 15.44 -23.29 -18.48
CA ARG A 480 14.48 -22.66 -19.42
C ARG A 480 14.98 -22.59 -20.87
N LYS A 481 16.29 -22.44 -21.10
CA LYS A 481 16.86 -22.45 -22.46
C LYS A 481 16.74 -23.81 -23.13
N HIS A 482 16.91 -24.90 -22.36
CA HIS A 482 16.95 -26.25 -22.91
C HIS A 482 15.58 -26.93 -22.98
N TRP A 483 14.60 -26.54 -22.15
CA TRP A 483 13.29 -27.19 -22.05
C TRP A 483 12.11 -26.20 -22.00
N PRO A 484 11.82 -25.46 -23.09
CA PRO A 484 10.71 -24.51 -23.13
C PRO A 484 9.31 -25.16 -23.11
N GLY A 485 9.14 -26.35 -23.71
CA GLY A 485 7.81 -26.97 -23.90
C GLY A 485 7.18 -27.60 -22.66
N ASP A 486 7.98 -28.18 -21.76
CA ASP A 486 7.50 -28.99 -20.62
C ASP A 486 7.38 -28.17 -19.33
N SER A 487 6.47 -27.20 -19.34
CA SER A 487 6.26 -26.28 -18.20
C SER A 487 5.75 -26.96 -16.92
N ALA A 488 4.93 -28.02 -17.04
CA ALA A 488 4.27 -28.65 -15.88
C ALA A 488 5.13 -29.71 -15.16
N SER A 489 5.94 -30.49 -15.89
CA SER A 489 6.75 -31.57 -15.32
C SER A 489 8.07 -31.08 -14.71
N ASN A 490 8.59 -29.94 -15.18
CA ASN A 490 9.86 -29.37 -14.71
C ASN A 490 9.72 -28.50 -13.44
N GLU A 491 8.55 -27.90 -13.15
CA GLU A 491 8.31 -27.24 -11.86
C GLU A 491 8.47 -28.21 -10.67
N ASP A 492 7.98 -29.45 -10.78
CA ASP A 492 8.08 -30.43 -9.69
C ASP A 492 9.47 -31.09 -9.56
N LYS A 493 10.30 -31.06 -10.62
CA LYS A 493 11.72 -31.44 -10.54
C LYS A 493 12.56 -30.35 -9.87
N THR A 494 12.39 -29.09 -10.26
CA THR A 494 13.11 -27.94 -9.68
C THR A 494 12.74 -27.66 -8.21
N ARG A 495 11.53 -28.03 -7.75
CA ARG A 495 11.14 -27.91 -6.33
C ARG A 495 11.87 -28.84 -5.35
N LYS A 496 12.51 -29.93 -5.81
CA LYS A 496 13.04 -30.98 -4.91
C LYS A 496 14.49 -30.80 -4.45
N THR A 497 15.20 -29.77 -4.89
CA THR A 497 16.56 -29.49 -4.42
C THR A 497 16.52 -28.87 -3.01
N ASN A 498 16.79 -29.71 -1.99
CA ASN A 498 16.87 -29.33 -0.58
C ASN A 498 18.07 -28.42 -0.28
N HIS A 499 18.03 -27.18 -0.73
CA HIS A 499 19.00 -26.17 -0.31
C HIS A 499 18.74 -25.70 1.14
N LEU A 500 19.76 -25.13 1.78
CA LEU A 500 19.62 -24.51 3.10
C LEU A 500 18.98 -23.11 2.97
N PRO A 501 18.19 -22.66 3.97
CA PRO A 501 17.59 -21.33 3.99
C PRO A 501 18.61 -20.24 4.37
N TRP A 502 19.62 -20.01 3.53
CA TRP A 502 20.73 -19.11 3.84
C TRP A 502 20.34 -17.65 4.03
N GLY A 503 19.32 -17.13 3.32
CA GLY A 503 18.85 -15.75 3.52
C GLY A 503 18.32 -15.50 4.94
N PRO A 504 17.37 -16.31 5.44
CA PRO A 504 16.94 -16.30 6.83
C PRO A 504 18.08 -16.46 7.84
N ILE A 505 19.00 -17.40 7.60
CA ILE A 505 20.14 -17.66 8.50
C ILE A 505 21.08 -16.44 8.55
N ALA A 506 21.46 -15.90 7.38
CA ALA A 506 22.34 -14.73 7.28
C ALA A 506 21.74 -13.51 7.99
N TRP A 507 20.44 -13.24 7.77
CA TRP A 507 19.77 -12.15 8.49
C TRP A 507 19.67 -12.41 9.99
N PHE A 508 19.30 -13.62 10.43
CA PHE A 508 19.16 -13.94 11.85
C PHE A 508 20.48 -13.74 12.60
N VAL A 509 21.60 -14.22 12.03
CA VAL A 509 22.93 -14.04 12.62
C VAL A 509 23.32 -12.56 12.62
N TYR A 510 23.17 -11.86 11.49
CA TYR A 510 23.44 -10.41 11.41
C TYR A 510 22.64 -9.59 12.43
N GLY A 511 21.33 -9.82 12.51
CA GLY A 511 20.43 -9.13 13.43
C GLY A 511 20.78 -9.43 14.88
N SER A 512 21.17 -10.66 15.20
CA SER A 512 21.61 -11.07 16.54
C SER A 512 22.95 -10.43 16.93
N VAL A 513 23.93 -10.39 16.03
CA VAL A 513 25.23 -9.74 16.25
C VAL A 513 25.06 -8.23 16.43
N THR A 514 24.27 -7.58 15.56
CA THR A 514 23.97 -6.15 15.65
C THR A 514 23.22 -5.84 16.96
N ALA A 515 22.23 -6.64 17.32
CA ALA A 515 21.51 -6.49 18.59
C ALA A 515 22.41 -6.67 19.82
N ALA A 516 23.34 -7.64 19.79
CA ALA A 516 24.32 -7.82 20.87
C ALA A 516 25.23 -6.59 21.01
N LYS A 517 25.72 -6.03 19.90
CA LYS A 517 26.50 -4.77 19.89
C LYS A 517 25.71 -3.58 20.46
N VAL A 518 24.42 -3.47 20.15
CA VAL A 518 23.53 -2.44 20.72
C VAL A 518 23.33 -2.65 22.23
N ILE A 519 23.11 -3.88 22.70
CA ILE A 519 23.01 -4.18 24.14
C ILE A 519 24.33 -3.82 24.85
N VAL A 520 25.48 -4.19 24.28
CA VAL A 520 26.81 -3.88 24.82
C VAL A 520 27.04 -2.36 24.90
N ALA A 521 26.63 -1.59 23.87
CA ALA A 521 26.69 -0.12 23.88
C ALA A 521 25.94 0.50 25.06
N PHE A 522 24.72 0.03 25.34
CA PHE A 522 23.88 0.58 26.41
C PHE A 522 24.17 0.03 27.81
N HIS A 523 24.74 -1.17 27.92
CA HIS A 523 25.07 -1.78 29.22
C HIS A 523 26.32 -1.16 29.85
N SER A 524 27.24 -0.58 29.06
CA SER A 524 28.37 0.20 29.59
C SER A 524 27.90 1.55 30.14
N LYS A 525 27.31 1.56 31.34
CA LYS A 525 26.72 2.75 31.98
C LYS A 525 27.66 3.97 32.04
N SER A 526 28.98 3.77 32.04
CA SER A 526 29.99 4.80 32.29
C SER A 526 30.31 5.73 31.09
N TYR A 527 30.23 5.25 29.83
CA TYR A 527 30.89 5.93 28.70
C TYR A 527 29.96 6.66 27.72
N MET A 528 28.64 6.41 27.74
CA MET A 528 27.69 7.14 26.90
C MET A 528 27.63 8.65 27.22
N MET A 529 28.09 9.07 28.40
CA MET A 529 28.14 10.48 28.82
C MET A 529 29.34 11.23 28.22
N GLU A 530 30.34 10.51 27.67
CA GLU A 530 31.56 11.05 27.07
C GLU A 530 31.50 11.01 25.53
N TRP A 531 30.40 10.51 24.96
CA TRP A 531 30.16 10.60 23.52
C TRP A 531 29.94 12.06 23.15
N GLU A 532 30.78 12.55 22.25
CA GLU A 532 30.77 13.92 21.77
C GLU A 532 29.42 14.19 21.08
N ARG A 533 28.51 14.90 21.78
CA ARG A 533 27.08 14.98 21.44
C ARG A 533 26.77 15.48 20.01
N ASN A 534 27.76 16.12 19.37
CA ASN A 534 27.60 16.96 18.19
C ASN A 534 28.53 16.59 17.03
N THR A 535 29.09 15.38 16.99
CA THR A 535 29.90 14.92 15.85
C THR A 535 29.40 13.60 15.30
N ILE A 536 29.85 13.23 14.10
CA ILE A 536 29.57 11.92 13.50
C ILE A 536 29.98 10.79 14.45
N ARG A 537 31.01 10.97 15.28
CA ARG A 537 31.48 9.99 16.29
C ARG A 537 30.56 9.86 17.51
N GLY A 538 29.56 10.73 17.64
CA GLY A 538 28.59 10.74 18.73
C GLY A 538 27.35 9.85 18.51
N PRO A 539 26.29 10.03 19.34
CA PRO A 539 25.12 9.16 19.35
C PRO A 539 24.40 9.07 18.01
N SER A 540 24.23 10.20 17.31
CA SER A 540 23.54 10.26 16.02
C SER A 540 24.25 9.49 14.90
N GLY A 541 25.57 9.26 15.00
CA GLY A 541 26.31 8.44 14.05
C GLY A 541 26.25 6.94 14.37
N PHE A 542 26.25 6.56 15.65
CA PHE A 542 25.94 5.17 16.04
C PHE A 542 24.52 4.80 15.62
N GLN A 543 23.56 5.67 15.91
CA GLN A 543 22.15 5.56 15.53
C GLN A 543 21.98 5.45 14.01
N LEU A 544 22.69 6.27 13.23
CA LEU A 544 22.76 6.15 11.77
C LEU A 544 23.33 4.81 11.34
N ALA A 545 24.42 4.36 11.96
CA ALA A 545 25.08 3.10 11.63
C ALA A 545 24.18 1.89 11.91
N VAL A 546 23.56 1.77 13.09
CA VAL A 546 22.58 0.71 13.34
C VAL A 546 21.39 0.83 12.38
N GLY A 547 20.96 2.05 12.06
CA GLY A 547 19.95 2.33 11.04
C GLY A 547 20.27 1.81 9.62
N LEU A 548 21.55 1.68 9.24
CA LEU A 548 21.95 1.10 7.95
C LEU A 548 21.42 -0.33 7.74
N ALA A 549 21.04 -1.04 8.82
CA ALA A 549 20.32 -2.30 8.77
C ALA A 549 19.08 -2.23 7.86
N ALA A 550 18.37 -1.10 7.86
CA ALA A 550 17.21 -0.88 6.99
C ALA A 550 17.58 -0.94 5.48
N LEU A 551 18.67 -0.28 5.07
CA LEU A 551 19.16 -0.35 3.69
C LEU A 551 19.71 -1.73 3.34
N ILE A 552 20.46 -2.35 4.26
CA ILE A 552 21.01 -3.70 4.06
C ILE A 552 19.87 -4.71 3.86
N TYR A 553 18.80 -4.62 4.66
CA TYR A 553 17.60 -5.43 4.49
C TYR A 553 16.92 -5.21 3.14
N PHE A 554 16.70 -3.95 2.77
CA PHE A 554 16.08 -3.56 1.50
C PHE A 554 16.87 -4.11 0.30
N LEU A 555 18.18 -3.91 0.27
CA LEU A 555 19.05 -4.36 -0.82
C LEU A 555 19.15 -5.88 -0.87
N MET A 556 19.28 -6.54 0.29
CA MET A 556 19.24 -8.00 0.39
C MET A 556 17.95 -8.54 -0.22
N LEU A 557 16.78 -8.02 0.18
CA LEU A 557 15.51 -8.43 -0.40
C LEU A 557 15.38 -8.08 -1.88
N ILE A 558 15.73 -6.88 -2.33
CA ILE A 558 15.53 -6.49 -3.73
C ILE A 558 16.43 -7.28 -4.69
N SER A 559 17.62 -7.69 -4.22
CA SER A 559 18.54 -8.55 -4.98
C SER A 559 17.99 -9.95 -5.29
N ASN A 560 16.84 -10.34 -4.68
CA ASN A 560 16.10 -11.57 -4.94
C ASN A 560 15.10 -11.47 -6.11
N ILE A 561 14.73 -10.27 -6.55
CA ILE A 561 13.61 -10.04 -7.49
C ILE A 561 14.06 -10.27 -8.94
N HIS A 562 14.09 -11.53 -9.36
CA HIS A 562 14.43 -11.94 -10.73
C HIS A 562 13.15 -12.21 -11.56
N GLN A 563 13.26 -12.27 -12.89
CA GLN A 563 12.11 -12.53 -13.80
C GLN A 563 11.38 -13.87 -13.53
N THR A 564 12.08 -14.83 -12.91
CA THR A 564 11.57 -16.17 -12.62
C THR A 564 10.67 -16.23 -11.39
N VAL A 565 10.58 -15.15 -10.62
CA VAL A 565 9.80 -15.08 -9.38
C VAL A 565 8.33 -14.80 -9.70
N ASP A 566 7.40 -15.61 -9.16
CA ASP A 566 5.96 -15.38 -9.29
C ASP A 566 5.57 -13.95 -8.87
N ARG A 567 4.61 -13.35 -9.59
CA ARG A 567 4.13 -11.99 -9.35
C ARG A 567 3.63 -11.81 -7.91
N LYS A 568 3.03 -12.82 -7.28
CA LYS A 568 2.58 -12.71 -5.87
C LYS A 568 3.78 -12.65 -4.92
N MET A 569 4.82 -13.43 -5.18
CA MET A 569 6.08 -13.37 -4.42
C MET A 569 6.80 -12.04 -4.64
N LYS A 570 6.92 -11.56 -5.90
CA LYS A 570 7.52 -10.25 -6.21
C LYS A 570 6.81 -9.12 -5.45
N ASN A 571 5.47 -9.08 -5.48
CA ASN A 571 4.69 -8.09 -4.73
C ASN A 571 4.97 -8.16 -3.23
N PHE A 572 5.05 -9.36 -2.64
CA PHE A 572 5.38 -9.53 -1.22
C PHE A 572 6.80 -9.06 -0.88
N ILE A 573 7.79 -9.32 -1.74
CA ILE A 573 9.16 -8.83 -1.53
C ILE A 573 9.20 -7.29 -1.58
N HIS A 574 8.47 -6.64 -2.49
CA HIS A 574 8.36 -5.18 -2.51
C HIS A 574 7.65 -4.64 -1.26
N GLU A 575 6.54 -5.26 -0.84
CA GLU A 575 5.76 -4.84 0.34
C GLU A 575 6.59 -4.92 1.63
N VAL A 576 7.25 -6.05 1.86
CA VAL A 576 8.12 -6.29 3.02
C VAL A 576 9.40 -5.44 2.94
N GLY A 577 9.98 -5.33 1.74
CA GLY A 577 11.16 -4.50 1.48
C GLY A 577 10.90 -3.01 1.68
N ALA A 578 9.66 -2.54 1.56
CA ALA A 578 9.29 -1.18 1.94
C ALA A 578 9.02 -1.08 3.45
N THR A 579 8.12 -1.92 3.99
CA THR A 579 7.60 -1.76 5.35
C THR A 579 8.62 -2.08 6.45
N VAL A 580 9.35 -3.18 6.34
CA VAL A 580 10.23 -3.64 7.43
C VAL A 580 11.46 -2.74 7.63
N PRO A 581 12.12 -2.21 6.57
CA PRO A 581 13.12 -1.15 6.72
C PRO A 581 12.59 0.12 7.37
N ILE A 582 11.35 0.52 7.08
CA ILE A 582 10.73 1.68 7.74
C ILE A 582 10.50 1.41 9.24
N ASP A 583 10.04 0.21 9.60
CA ASP A 583 9.91 -0.22 10.99
C ASP A 583 11.26 -0.21 11.73
N ILE A 584 12.36 -0.65 11.09
CA ILE A 584 13.72 -0.59 11.63
C ILE A 584 14.14 0.88 11.87
N LEU A 585 13.89 1.79 10.94
CA LEU A 585 14.26 3.21 11.11
C LEU A 585 13.45 3.87 12.25
N ASP A 586 12.16 3.59 12.36
CA ASP A 586 11.34 4.05 13.50
C ASP A 586 11.77 3.44 14.84
N THR A 587 12.42 2.28 14.81
CA THR A 587 13.07 1.67 15.98
C THR A 587 14.27 2.48 16.42
N MET A 588 15.09 2.95 15.48
CA MET A 588 16.28 3.78 15.77
C MET A 588 15.89 5.18 16.26
N ASP A 589 14.74 5.69 15.83
CA ASP A 589 14.16 6.95 16.32
C ASP A 589 13.74 6.80 17.79
N LEU A 590 13.02 5.73 18.14
CA LEU A 590 12.66 5.46 19.54
C LEU A 590 13.89 5.23 20.43
N MET A 591 14.96 4.67 19.87
CA MET A 591 16.25 4.47 20.55
C MET A 591 16.93 5.80 20.92
N GLU A 592 16.57 6.93 20.29
CA GLU A 592 17.19 8.24 20.56
C GLU A 592 17.02 8.70 22.00
N LEU A 593 15.87 8.39 22.61
CA LEU A 593 15.55 8.62 24.02
C LEU A 593 16.55 8.00 24.99
N LEU A 594 17.29 6.98 24.56
CA LEU A 594 18.29 6.30 25.39
C LEU A 594 19.63 7.06 25.42
N TYR A 595 19.88 7.96 24.47
CA TYR A 595 21.08 8.79 24.37
C TYR A 595 20.96 10.12 25.09
N GLU A 596 19.75 10.68 25.16
CA GLU A 596 19.49 11.97 25.78
C GLU A 596 19.62 11.88 27.32
N VAL A 597 20.69 12.46 27.87
CA VAL A 597 21.05 12.32 29.30
C VAL A 597 19.96 12.85 30.24
N GLU A 598 19.25 13.90 29.82
CA GLU A 598 18.16 14.51 30.57
C GLU A 598 16.94 13.58 30.60
N ASP A 599 16.52 13.05 29.44
CA ASP A 599 15.42 12.09 29.33
C ASP A 599 15.71 10.82 30.12
N ARG A 600 16.94 10.29 30.02
CA ARG A 600 17.36 9.07 30.71
C ARG A 600 17.32 9.20 32.23
N ARG A 601 17.43 10.42 32.79
CA ARG A 601 17.27 10.68 34.24
C ARG A 601 15.81 10.72 34.67
N VAL A 602 14.90 11.11 33.77
CA VAL A 602 13.47 11.25 34.06
C VAL A 602 12.71 9.94 33.78
N ILE A 603 13.10 9.19 32.75
CA ILE A 603 12.43 7.95 32.34
C ILE A 603 12.81 6.78 33.26
N HIS A 604 11.79 6.08 33.78
CA HIS A 604 11.97 4.91 34.64
C HIS A 604 12.78 3.77 33.96
N GLU A 605 13.69 3.12 34.69
CA GLU A 605 14.60 2.09 34.15
C GLU A 605 13.87 0.94 33.44
N GLY A 606 12.66 0.58 33.90
CA GLY A 606 11.83 -0.43 33.23
C GLY A 606 11.43 -0.05 31.80
N ILE A 607 11.20 1.24 31.51
CA ILE A 607 10.87 1.73 30.16
C ILE A 607 12.12 1.73 29.27
N ILE A 608 13.28 2.10 29.82
CA ILE A 608 14.57 2.01 29.11
C ILE A 608 14.85 0.56 28.68
N LYS A 609 14.65 -0.40 29.58
CA LYS A 609 14.78 -1.84 29.27
C LYS A 609 13.77 -2.30 28.22
N LEU A 610 12.52 -1.81 28.28
CA LEU A 610 11.48 -2.11 27.30
C LEU A 610 11.83 -1.58 25.91
N ILE A 611 12.29 -0.34 25.80
CA ILE A 611 12.75 0.24 24.52
C ILE A 611 13.90 -0.59 23.95
N LEU A 612 14.93 -0.89 24.75
CA LEU A 612 16.05 -1.72 24.30
C LEU A 612 15.62 -3.13 23.86
N THR A 613 14.61 -3.71 24.53
CA THR A 613 14.04 -5.01 24.15
C THR A 613 13.34 -4.93 22.80
N ILE A 614 12.56 -3.88 22.55
CA ILE A 614 11.91 -3.63 21.25
C ILE A 614 12.96 -3.43 20.15
N VAL A 615 14.05 -2.72 20.44
CA VAL A 615 15.17 -2.54 19.49
C VAL A 615 15.76 -3.88 19.06
N VAL A 616 16.07 -4.75 20.03
CA VAL A 616 16.61 -6.10 19.78
C VAL A 616 15.62 -6.96 18.99
N VAL A 617 14.33 -6.94 19.37
CA VAL A 617 13.27 -7.69 18.68
C VAL A 617 13.14 -7.25 17.23
N ASN A 618 13.14 -5.95 16.94
CA ASN A 618 12.95 -5.42 15.59
C ASN A 618 14.15 -5.65 14.65
N LEU A 619 15.36 -5.87 15.18
CA LEU A 619 16.50 -6.32 14.37
C LEU A 619 16.40 -7.81 13.99
N ILE A 620 15.76 -8.64 14.84
CA ILE A 620 15.65 -10.09 14.66
C ILE A 620 14.38 -10.52 13.90
N VAL A 621 13.22 -9.90 14.16
CA VAL A 621 11.93 -10.17 13.50
C VAL A 621 11.97 -10.21 11.95
N PRO A 622 12.76 -9.38 11.24
CA PRO A 622 12.87 -9.41 9.77
C PRO A 622 13.37 -10.74 9.19
N THR A 623 13.90 -11.64 10.03
CA THR A 623 14.15 -13.06 9.72
C THR A 623 12.90 -13.78 9.22
N PHE A 624 11.72 -13.50 9.80
CA PHE A 624 10.49 -14.20 9.47
C PHE A 624 10.03 -13.93 8.03
N PRO A 625 9.93 -12.66 7.54
CA PRO A 625 9.69 -12.43 6.12
C PRO A 625 10.74 -13.06 5.20
N CYS A 626 12.02 -13.04 5.57
CA CYS A 626 13.06 -13.74 4.78
C CYS A 626 12.76 -15.24 4.66
N ALA A 627 12.26 -15.87 5.74
CA ALA A 627 11.88 -17.28 5.75
C ALA A 627 10.65 -17.55 4.87
N ILE A 628 9.75 -16.57 4.73
CA ILE A 628 8.61 -16.64 3.80
C ILE A 628 9.08 -16.50 2.35
N VAL A 629 9.98 -15.56 2.05
CA VAL A 629 10.57 -15.40 0.70
C VAL A 629 11.28 -16.69 0.29
N TYR A 630 12.00 -17.33 1.22
CA TYR A 630 12.59 -18.65 1.00
C TYR A 630 11.53 -19.74 0.76
N ARG A 631 10.61 -19.96 1.72
CA ARG A 631 9.62 -21.05 1.64
C ARG A 631 8.62 -20.90 0.50
N GLY A 632 8.29 -19.68 0.07
CA GLY A 632 7.38 -19.46 -1.05
C GLY A 632 8.00 -19.73 -2.42
N ARG A 633 9.33 -19.98 -2.50
CA ARG A 633 9.97 -20.56 -3.68
C ARG A 633 9.86 -22.09 -3.71
N THR A 634 9.95 -22.74 -2.54
CA THR A 634 9.97 -24.21 -2.43
C THR A 634 8.58 -24.85 -2.27
N HIS A 635 7.62 -24.16 -1.66
CA HIS A 635 6.29 -24.68 -1.35
C HIS A 635 5.16 -23.99 -2.13
N GLY A 636 4.07 -24.72 -2.35
CA GLY A 636 2.90 -24.27 -3.10
C GLY A 636 2.15 -23.06 -2.50
N SER A 637 1.40 -22.37 -3.36
CA SER A 637 0.78 -21.06 -3.11
C SER A 637 -0.16 -20.97 -1.90
N SER A 638 -0.71 -22.10 -1.42
CA SER A 638 -1.60 -22.14 -0.25
C SER A 638 -0.87 -21.93 1.08
N MET A 639 0.35 -22.45 1.21
CA MET A 639 1.20 -22.26 2.40
C MET A 639 1.75 -20.83 2.46
N PHE A 640 2.19 -20.31 1.31
CA PHE A 640 2.65 -18.93 1.19
C PHE A 640 1.60 -17.93 1.71
N LYS A 641 0.34 -18.04 1.28
CA LYS A 641 -0.75 -17.15 1.78
C LYS A 641 -0.93 -17.19 3.30
N ARG A 642 -0.83 -18.36 3.93
CA ARG A 642 -0.95 -18.51 5.40
C ARG A 642 0.22 -17.84 6.12
N LEU A 643 1.43 -18.00 5.59
CA LEU A 643 2.63 -17.38 6.14
C LEU A 643 2.62 -15.85 6.00
N VAL A 644 2.22 -15.33 4.84
CA VAL A 644 2.04 -13.87 4.63
C VAL A 644 1.01 -13.30 5.61
N PHE A 645 -0.12 -13.99 5.83
CA PHE A 645 -1.10 -13.59 6.84
C PHE A 645 -0.48 -13.57 8.25
N ALA A 646 0.27 -14.61 8.64
CA ALA A 646 0.93 -14.67 9.93
C ALA A 646 1.96 -13.55 10.11
N GLN A 647 2.74 -13.21 9.08
CA GLN A 647 3.68 -12.09 9.11
C GLN A 647 2.98 -10.75 9.36
N LYS A 648 1.87 -10.45 8.67
CA LYS A 648 1.14 -9.19 8.91
C LYS A 648 0.60 -9.10 10.35
N ILE A 649 0.19 -10.22 10.95
CA ILE A 649 -0.20 -10.27 12.37
C ILE A 649 1.01 -10.04 13.30
N VAL A 650 2.16 -10.66 13.03
CA VAL A 650 3.40 -10.44 13.80
C VAL A 650 3.82 -8.97 13.75
N GLN A 651 3.77 -8.34 12.57
CA GLN A 651 4.13 -6.92 12.37
C GLN A 651 3.15 -5.94 13.04
N ILE A 652 1.85 -6.28 13.10
CA ILE A 652 0.88 -5.52 13.91
C ILE A 652 1.23 -5.62 15.40
N ILE A 653 1.40 -6.84 15.92
CA ILE A 653 1.50 -7.08 17.38
C ILE A 653 2.89 -6.74 17.93
N MET A 654 3.96 -7.31 17.36
CA MET A 654 5.32 -7.23 17.90
C MET A 654 6.04 -5.92 17.58
N VAL A 655 5.54 -5.13 16.63
CA VAL A 655 6.21 -3.90 16.17
C VAL A 655 5.28 -2.71 16.41
N ASN A 656 4.24 -2.58 15.58
CA ASN A 656 3.45 -1.35 15.52
C ASN A 656 2.63 -1.10 16.79
N LEU A 657 1.97 -2.11 17.35
CA LEU A 657 1.18 -1.98 18.57
C LEU A 657 2.07 -1.68 19.79
N LEU A 658 3.20 -2.36 19.94
CA LEU A 658 4.16 -2.06 21.02
C LEU A 658 4.67 -0.62 20.91
N PHE A 659 4.99 -0.13 19.71
CA PHE A 659 5.38 1.26 19.53
C PHE A 659 4.27 2.25 19.84
N VAL A 660 3.01 1.99 19.47
CA VAL A 660 1.87 2.85 19.88
C VAL A 660 1.79 2.92 21.41
N CYS A 661 1.83 1.77 22.09
CA CYS A 661 1.76 1.72 23.56
C CYS A 661 2.92 2.48 24.21
N VAL A 662 4.16 2.24 23.79
CA VAL A 662 5.35 2.89 24.38
C VAL A 662 5.36 4.40 24.09
N ARG A 663 5.11 4.83 22.85
CA ARG A 663 5.04 6.26 22.50
C ARG A 663 3.86 6.96 23.20
N ALA A 664 2.72 6.29 23.39
CA ALA A 664 1.59 6.84 24.15
C ALA A 664 1.92 7.02 25.64
N VAL A 665 2.59 6.04 26.27
CA VAL A 665 3.07 6.15 27.66
C VAL A 665 4.09 7.27 27.81
N LEU A 666 5.04 7.39 26.87
CA LEU A 666 6.02 8.48 26.84
C LEU A 666 5.37 9.86 26.64
N CYS A 667 4.35 9.96 25.79
CA CYS A 667 3.60 11.19 25.59
C CYS A 667 2.77 11.57 26.83
N ALA A 668 2.09 10.60 27.45
CA ALA A 668 1.15 10.84 28.54
C ALA A 668 1.82 11.06 29.91
N LEU A 669 2.87 10.31 30.23
CA LEU A 669 3.55 10.37 31.54
C LEU A 669 4.80 11.26 31.54
N TYR A 670 5.45 11.42 30.39
CA TYR A 670 6.75 12.11 30.27
C TYR A 670 6.72 13.32 29.34
N GLY A 671 5.52 13.69 28.82
CA GLY A 671 5.34 14.87 27.97
C GLY A 671 6.04 14.80 26.61
N LYS A 672 6.50 13.62 26.17
CA LYS A 672 7.34 13.48 24.97
C LYS A 672 6.56 13.65 23.67
N LYS A 673 7.21 14.28 22.69
CA LYS A 673 6.63 14.79 21.44
C LYS A 673 6.45 13.69 20.35
N PHE A 674 5.80 12.57 20.68
CA PHE A 674 5.67 11.42 19.76
C PHE A 674 4.35 11.37 18.96
N SER A 675 3.65 12.48 18.83
CA SER A 675 2.31 12.56 18.24
C SER A 675 2.24 12.07 16.78
N ALA A 676 3.13 12.56 15.93
CA ALA A 676 3.24 12.19 14.51
C ALA A 676 3.49 10.68 14.35
N PHE A 677 4.44 10.16 15.14
CA PHE A 677 4.81 8.76 15.16
C PHE A 677 3.71 7.82 15.69
N ILE A 678 2.89 8.25 16.64
CA ILE A 678 1.71 7.49 17.08
C ILE A 678 0.71 7.37 15.92
N ILE A 679 0.43 8.48 15.21
CA ILE A 679 -0.45 8.47 14.04
C ILE A 679 0.12 7.57 12.93
N LYS A 680 1.44 7.61 12.69
CA LYS A 680 2.14 6.74 11.73
C LYS A 680 1.90 5.26 12.02
N ASN A 681 2.12 4.83 13.25
CA ASN A 681 1.94 3.42 13.63
C ASN A 681 0.46 3.00 13.55
N ILE A 682 -0.48 3.87 13.95
CA ILE A 682 -1.93 3.62 13.79
C ILE A 682 -2.28 3.44 12.31
N LEU A 683 -1.78 4.30 11.43
CA LEU A 683 -1.96 4.19 9.98
C LEU A 683 -1.42 2.85 9.45
N VAL A 684 -0.21 2.44 9.83
CA VAL A 684 0.39 1.16 9.40
C VAL A 684 -0.45 -0.03 9.88
N ILE A 685 -0.97 0.00 11.12
CA ILE A 685 -1.91 -1.02 11.61
C ILE A 685 -3.17 -1.08 10.74
N VAL A 686 -3.76 0.06 10.38
CA VAL A 686 -4.96 0.11 9.54
C VAL A 686 -4.69 -0.41 8.11
N ILE A 687 -3.51 -0.11 7.54
CA ILE A 687 -3.06 -0.65 6.24
C ILE A 687 -2.94 -2.19 6.32
N LEU A 688 -2.22 -2.71 7.32
CA LEU A 688 -2.02 -4.16 7.48
C LEU A 688 -3.34 -4.90 7.71
N LEU A 689 -4.27 -4.34 8.50
CA LEU A 689 -5.61 -4.90 8.70
C LEU A 689 -6.46 -4.90 7.41
N SER A 690 -6.41 -3.81 6.63
CA SER A 690 -7.07 -3.72 5.32
C SER A 690 -6.57 -4.79 4.36
N ASP A 691 -5.25 -5.01 4.32
CA ASP A 691 -4.63 -6.02 3.48
C ASP A 691 -4.97 -7.45 3.93
N ILE A 692 -4.93 -7.72 5.24
CA ILE A 692 -5.37 -9.00 5.82
C ILE A 692 -6.81 -9.32 5.38
N PHE A 693 -7.71 -8.33 5.45
CA PHE A 693 -9.09 -8.48 4.99
C PHE A 693 -9.17 -8.77 3.48
N SER A 694 -8.30 -8.14 2.67
CA SER A 694 -8.22 -8.40 1.22
C SER A 694 -7.78 -9.84 0.90
N VAL A 695 -6.77 -10.37 1.60
CA VAL A 695 -6.23 -11.73 1.41
C VAL A 695 -7.22 -12.78 1.87
N TYR A 696 -7.91 -12.53 3.00
CA TYR A 696 -9.00 -13.38 3.49
C TYR A 696 -10.15 -13.46 2.46
N LYS A 697 -10.50 -12.33 1.85
CA LYS A 697 -11.52 -12.24 0.81
C LYS A 697 -11.13 -13.01 -0.46
N GLU A 698 -9.92 -12.81 -0.99
CA GLU A 698 -9.45 -13.54 -2.19
C GLU A 698 -9.46 -15.05 -1.94
N SER A 699 -8.89 -15.50 -0.81
CA SER A 699 -8.85 -16.92 -0.42
C SER A 699 -10.24 -17.55 -0.28
N ARG A 700 -11.27 -16.75 0.04
CA ARG A 700 -12.67 -17.18 0.13
C ARG A 700 -13.38 -17.18 -1.22
N GLU A 701 -12.97 -16.35 -2.18
CA GLU A 701 -13.46 -16.39 -3.56
C GLU A 701 -12.83 -17.55 -4.35
N GLU A 702 -11.53 -17.83 -4.19
CA GLU A 702 -10.85 -19.00 -4.79
C GLU A 702 -11.50 -20.33 -4.37
N LYS A 703 -11.81 -20.52 -3.08
CA LYS A 703 -12.50 -21.73 -2.59
C LYS A 703 -13.89 -21.94 -3.21
N LYS A 704 -14.59 -20.86 -3.58
CA LYS A 704 -15.85 -20.96 -4.33
C LYS A 704 -15.58 -21.31 -5.79
N GLY A 705 -14.60 -20.65 -6.42
CA GLY A 705 -14.20 -20.93 -7.80
C GLY A 705 -13.86 -22.40 -8.02
N LYS A 706 -13.13 -23.04 -7.08
CA LYS A 706 -12.87 -24.48 -7.12
C LYS A 706 -14.16 -25.32 -7.00
N LYS A 707 -15.00 -25.08 -6.00
CA LYS A 707 -16.26 -25.84 -5.82
C LYS A 707 -17.25 -25.70 -6.99
N TYR A 708 -17.27 -24.55 -7.67
CA TYR A 708 -18.06 -24.37 -8.90
C TYR A 708 -17.34 -24.91 -10.14
N GLY A 709 -16.00 -24.95 -10.14
CA GLY A 709 -15.19 -25.46 -11.25
C GLY A 709 -15.10 -26.98 -11.31
N GLU A 710 -15.13 -27.67 -10.16
CA GLU A 710 -15.27 -29.13 -10.07
C GLU A 710 -16.67 -29.52 -10.59
N ASN A 711 -17.74 -29.01 -9.96
CA ASN A 711 -19.11 -29.26 -10.43
C ASN A 711 -19.41 -28.74 -11.86
N GLY A 712 -18.60 -27.81 -12.37
CA GLY A 712 -18.81 -27.11 -13.64
C GLY A 712 -17.97 -27.63 -14.81
N ARG A 713 -16.82 -28.27 -14.56
CA ARG A 713 -16.02 -28.90 -15.63
C ARG A 713 -16.72 -30.13 -16.17
N ASP A 714 -17.25 -30.97 -15.29
CA ASP A 714 -17.89 -32.23 -15.67
C ASP A 714 -19.17 -31.97 -16.50
N SER A 715 -19.85 -30.85 -16.27
CA SER A 715 -21.04 -30.43 -17.03
C SER A 715 -20.71 -29.58 -18.26
N GLY A 716 -19.75 -28.65 -18.16
CA GLY A 716 -19.36 -27.76 -19.26
C GLY A 716 -18.54 -28.45 -20.35
N LEU A 717 -17.57 -29.29 -19.99
CA LEU A 717 -16.76 -30.03 -20.96
C LEU A 717 -17.60 -31.07 -21.71
N ALA A 718 -18.51 -31.76 -21.01
CA ALA A 718 -19.49 -32.65 -21.64
C ALA A 718 -20.42 -31.92 -22.62
N ALA A 719 -20.89 -30.71 -22.26
CA ALA A 719 -21.73 -29.90 -23.16
C ALA A 719 -20.98 -29.39 -24.40
N VAL A 720 -19.70 -29.02 -24.27
CA VAL A 720 -18.86 -28.61 -25.41
C VAL A 720 -18.55 -29.82 -26.31
N ILE A 721 -18.10 -30.95 -25.75
CA ILE A 721 -17.85 -32.18 -26.51
C ILE A 721 -19.10 -32.61 -27.27
N LYS A 722 -20.28 -32.57 -26.62
CA LYS A 722 -21.56 -32.89 -27.27
C LYS A 722 -21.87 -31.98 -28.45
N ARG A 723 -21.76 -30.65 -28.30
CA ARG A 723 -21.97 -29.71 -29.42
C ARG A 723 -20.95 -29.92 -30.55
N THR A 724 -19.70 -30.17 -30.24
CA THR A 724 -18.66 -30.43 -31.24
C THR A 724 -18.95 -31.75 -31.99
N GLN A 725 -19.44 -32.79 -31.30
CA GLN A 725 -19.88 -34.03 -31.94
C GLN A 725 -21.13 -33.83 -32.82
N GLU A 726 -22.11 -33.03 -32.37
CA GLU A 726 -23.29 -32.68 -33.17
C GLU A 726 -22.91 -31.92 -34.45
N VAL A 727 -22.02 -30.91 -34.35
CA VAL A 727 -21.54 -30.14 -35.52
C VAL A 727 -20.71 -31.01 -36.48
N ILE A 728 -19.85 -31.90 -35.97
CA ILE A 728 -19.08 -32.83 -36.81
C ILE A 728 -20.01 -33.86 -37.48
N GLY A 729 -21.03 -34.36 -36.78
CA GLY A 729 -22.05 -35.26 -37.33
C GLY A 729 -22.81 -34.62 -38.48
N VAL A 730 -23.36 -33.42 -38.28
CA VAL A 730 -24.07 -32.66 -39.33
C VAL A 730 -23.16 -32.41 -40.56
N LYS A 731 -21.86 -32.17 -40.35
CA LYS A 731 -20.90 -31.98 -41.45
C LYS A 731 -20.60 -33.29 -42.20
N ARG A 732 -20.60 -34.43 -41.51
CA ARG A 732 -20.44 -35.78 -42.09
C ARG A 732 -21.65 -36.17 -42.94
N ASP A 733 -22.86 -36.00 -42.42
CA ASP A 733 -24.12 -36.29 -43.13
C ASP A 733 -24.29 -35.40 -44.37
N SER A 734 -23.80 -34.15 -44.31
CA SER A 734 -23.76 -33.24 -45.46
C SER A 734 -22.72 -33.67 -46.51
N MET A 735 -21.56 -34.20 -46.11
CA MET A 735 -20.58 -34.78 -47.03
C MET A 735 -21.10 -36.03 -47.73
N GLU A 736 -21.69 -36.97 -47.00
CA GLU A 736 -22.23 -38.22 -47.57
C GLU A 736 -23.39 -37.93 -48.55
N LYS A 737 -24.28 -36.99 -48.23
CA LYS A 737 -25.35 -36.55 -49.15
C LYS A 737 -24.84 -35.85 -50.42
N ASN A 738 -23.63 -35.28 -50.39
CA ASN A 738 -23.01 -34.68 -51.57
C ASN A 738 -22.19 -35.70 -52.40
N LEU A 739 -21.65 -36.74 -51.76
CA LEU A 739 -20.97 -37.85 -52.45
C LEU A 739 -21.94 -38.80 -53.17
N CYS A 740 -23.17 -38.96 -52.69
CA CYS A 740 -24.18 -39.83 -53.28
C CYS A 740 -25.05 -39.20 -54.39
N LYS A 741 -24.73 -37.99 -54.88
CA LYS A 741 -25.41 -37.43 -56.06
C LYS A 741 -24.89 -38.12 -57.34
N PRO A 742 -25.75 -38.80 -58.13
CA PRO A 742 -25.31 -39.42 -59.37
C PRO A 742 -24.84 -38.35 -60.36
N LYS A 743 -23.66 -38.55 -60.95
CA LYS A 743 -23.16 -37.71 -62.05
C LYS A 743 -24.14 -37.79 -63.21
N GLN A 744 -24.89 -36.71 -63.46
CA GLN A 744 -25.61 -36.54 -64.72
C GLN A 744 -24.60 -36.56 -65.87
N LYS A 745 -24.71 -37.55 -66.75
CA LYS A 745 -24.02 -37.53 -68.05
C LYS A 745 -24.69 -36.46 -68.90
N THR A 746 -23.97 -35.39 -69.21
CA THR A 746 -24.26 -34.53 -70.35
C THR A 746 -23.90 -35.28 -71.62
N SER A 747 -24.91 -35.78 -72.35
CA SER A 747 -24.73 -36.25 -73.73
C SER A 747 -25.00 -35.08 -74.69
N SER A 748 -23.97 -34.68 -75.43
CA SER A 748 -24.12 -33.85 -76.62
C SER A 748 -24.66 -34.66 -77.79
N VAL A 749 -25.84 -34.29 -78.30
CA VAL A 749 -26.10 -33.88 -79.70
C VAL A 749 -27.21 -32.84 -79.63
#